data_AF-A0A936N786-F1
#
_entry.id   AF-A0A936N786-F1
#
_cell.length_a   1.000
_cell.length_b   1.000
_cell.length_c   1.000
_cell.angle_alpha   90.00
_cell.angle_beta   90.00
_cell.angle_gamma   90.00
#
_symmetry.space_group_name_H-M   'P 1'
#
loop_
_entity.id
_entity.type
_entity.pdbx_description
1 polymer ?
#
loop_
_entity_poly.entity_id
_entity_poly.type
_entity_poly.pdbx_seq_one_letter_code
_entity_poly.pdbx_strand_id
1 'polypeptide(L)'
;MKSSLYFDYIHTVDQSCTSNNPCVGAIPSRISRFDYGVRAENTNPLRTVTVRNSEFYDNTTVGSYFNNMHSFFFENNYMRTPGENCWAAAYLNECKNYTFKNNTLLQDYSVTQKVFAGVYAMSSAEGAHKIYRNTFSNFHVGIAPVGNNSGILNVDDGLLMNCNDFTQKQNDYDIGLVWQSTPPTPPTVMKVQGPTIIQNMTAQNIVRNKYAADCFGNENKWYLQGTNARNFIDYDHGCNGNPVSNPSACDDISLYVFPVAFAESPSDCPANIVQNGCTPPCLEPINLVLGGAIVQTNSLVNYYNSIIDGGNTQILLNAINSGMGEGEMKNLLLQYSPYLSDTVLSAYFNRTNWPLGHGVQIHNANKPVSIPVWQVILNRNPPSGILSQLNTNQNQNPTSVRSGLEQRLSLSKFNLQSLYSEKLNYFLTDSLPSSQDSVINILQSPNVNIPDADVLLVYAYINKGDYLAALNQVNKLPAKKSDWVPLLKLYIEAAKVPQKELSIFESSTGASLISDYAKSITGIAGQSSAKSLLKFLNGEDYIIEHPIPINDNANGRMAASQSELVNEDNIIATNNQIKLYPNPTNSGIYLSYESSAEKQAELLVTDLLGKVIINKTINGSSKIYIPLTEISSGLYLITILDNEKVIFKSKLIKYN
;
A
#
# COMPACT_ATOMS: atom_id res chain seq x y z
N MET A 1 11.72 -2.80 35.70
CA MET A 1 10.81 -1.68 35.37
C MET A 1 9.40 -2.24 35.34
N LYS A 2 8.43 -1.60 36.00
CA LYS A 2 7.02 -2.04 35.91
C LYS A 2 6.50 -1.68 34.52
N SER A 3 5.95 -2.66 33.80
CA SER A 3 5.11 -2.41 32.62
C SER A 3 3.88 -1.64 33.09
N SER A 4 3.69 -0.43 32.58
CA SER A 4 2.48 0.34 32.86
C SER A 4 1.49 0.12 31.71
N LEU A 5 0.36 -0.51 32.00
CA LEU A 5 -0.73 -0.69 31.04
C LEU A 5 -1.69 0.50 31.15
N TYR A 6 -1.97 1.18 30.04
CA TYR A 6 -2.92 2.29 29.98
C TYR A 6 -3.90 2.06 28.85
N PHE A 7 -5.18 2.38 29.07
CA PHE A 7 -6.22 2.30 28.04
C PHE A 7 -6.35 3.63 27.29
N ASP A 8 -6.14 3.62 25.97
CA ASP A 8 -6.35 4.76 25.07
C ASP A 8 -5.73 6.07 25.61
N TYR A 9 -4.45 6.01 25.96
CA TYR A 9 -3.70 7.11 26.56
C TYR A 9 -2.72 7.73 25.55
N ILE A 10 -2.51 9.04 25.67
CA ILE A 10 -1.52 9.77 24.86
C ILE A 10 -0.20 9.78 25.62
N HIS A 11 0.88 9.35 25.00
CA HIS A 11 2.18 9.27 25.67
C HIS A 11 3.31 9.80 24.78
N THR A 12 4.30 10.43 25.41
CA THR A 12 5.54 10.84 24.74
C THR A 12 6.71 10.17 25.45
N VAL A 13 7.52 9.46 24.67
CA VAL A 13 8.82 8.93 25.08
C VAL A 13 9.89 9.80 24.43
N ASP A 14 10.68 10.48 25.25
CA ASP A 14 11.72 11.41 24.81
C ASP A 14 12.94 11.35 25.74
N GLN A 15 14.03 11.98 25.33
CA GLN A 15 15.21 12.20 26.16
C GLN A 15 14.88 13.00 27.43
N SER A 16 15.68 12.77 28.47
CA SER A 16 15.63 13.55 29.71
C SER A 16 16.68 14.65 29.70
N CYS A 17 16.34 15.81 30.26
CA CYS A 17 17.29 16.90 30.42
C CYS A 17 18.19 16.67 31.64
N THR A 18 19.49 16.94 31.51
CA THR A 18 20.44 16.85 32.63
C THR A 18 20.40 18.05 33.56
N SER A 19 19.79 19.16 33.14
CA SER A 19 19.48 20.32 33.97
C SER A 19 18.10 20.87 33.66
N ASN A 20 17.43 21.43 34.66
CA ASN A 20 16.16 22.13 34.45
C ASN A 20 16.41 23.52 33.86
N ASN A 21 15.80 23.76 32.70
CA ASN A 21 15.53 25.03 32.01
C ASN A 21 16.63 26.14 31.98
N PRO A 22 17.31 26.37 30.83
CA PRO A 22 17.21 25.60 29.59
C PRO A 22 17.78 24.20 29.78
N CYS A 23 17.33 23.26 28.94
CA CYS A 23 17.88 21.91 28.88
C CYS A 23 19.36 21.99 28.45
N VAL A 24 20.30 21.86 29.39
CA VAL A 24 21.73 21.81 29.09
C VAL A 24 22.16 20.35 29.17
N GLY A 25 22.35 19.74 28.00
CA GLY A 25 22.60 18.30 27.87
C GLY A 25 21.30 17.47 27.89
N ALA A 26 21.28 16.43 27.08
CA ALA A 26 20.16 15.51 26.98
C ALA A 26 20.65 14.06 27.02
N ILE A 27 19.99 13.24 27.84
CA ILE A 27 20.25 11.80 27.92
C ILE A 27 19.11 11.08 27.22
N PRO A 28 19.39 10.34 26.13
CA PRO A 28 18.38 9.53 25.44
C PRO A 28 17.65 8.59 26.40
N SER A 29 16.35 8.40 26.17
CA SER A 29 15.61 7.36 26.87
C SER A 29 16.13 5.99 26.45
N ARG A 30 16.46 5.11 27.40
CA ARG A 30 17.00 3.77 27.11
C ARG A 30 15.98 2.68 27.42
N ILE A 31 15.62 1.89 26.40
CA ILE A 31 14.62 0.84 26.45
C ILE A 31 15.27 -0.48 26.06
N SER A 32 15.37 -1.42 27.00
CA SER A 32 16.12 -2.65 26.74
C SER A 32 15.60 -3.87 27.48
N ARG A 33 15.74 -5.04 26.84
CA ARG A 33 15.40 -6.36 27.39
C ARG A 33 13.93 -6.54 27.73
N PHE A 34 13.05 -6.03 26.88
CA PHE A 34 11.62 -6.32 26.88
C PHE A 34 11.26 -7.18 25.66
N ASP A 35 10.15 -7.93 25.75
CA ASP A 35 9.56 -8.58 24.57
C ASP A 35 9.20 -7.53 23.51
N TYR A 36 8.56 -6.44 23.97
CA TYR A 36 8.30 -5.26 23.17
C TYR A 36 8.92 -4.05 23.85
N GLY A 37 9.79 -3.32 23.14
CA GLY A 37 10.37 -2.09 23.70
C GLY A 37 9.30 -1.02 23.95
N VAL A 38 8.55 -0.68 22.91
CA VAL A 38 7.29 0.09 23.02
C VAL A 38 6.19 -0.72 22.34
N ARG A 39 5.08 -0.97 23.03
CA ARG A 39 3.88 -1.56 22.44
C ARG A 39 2.71 -0.63 22.69
N ALA A 40 2.12 -0.11 21.63
CA ALA A 40 0.95 0.75 21.70
C ALA A 40 -0.12 0.26 20.72
N GLU A 41 -1.34 0.08 21.24
CA GLU A 41 -2.49 -0.44 20.51
C GLU A 41 -3.72 0.29 21.00
N ASN A 42 -4.38 1.05 20.13
CA ASN A 42 -5.44 1.95 20.55
C ASN A 42 -6.76 1.63 19.85
N THR A 43 -7.85 1.78 20.58
CA THR A 43 -9.21 1.74 20.00
C THR A 43 -9.55 3.07 19.36
N ASN A 44 -9.03 4.16 19.92
CA ASN A 44 -9.14 5.49 19.36
C ASN A 44 -7.87 5.85 18.58
N PRO A 45 -7.92 6.00 17.23
CA PRO A 45 -6.74 6.29 16.43
C PRO A 45 -6.11 7.67 16.67
N LEU A 46 -6.84 8.59 17.32
CA LEU A 46 -6.32 9.90 17.74
C LEU A 46 -5.60 9.85 19.09
N ARG A 47 -5.69 8.75 19.84
CA ARG A 47 -4.82 8.52 21.00
C ARG A 47 -3.49 8.03 20.46
N THR A 48 -2.54 8.95 20.34
CA THR A 48 -1.29 8.70 19.62
C THR A 48 -0.10 8.64 20.57
N VAL A 49 0.97 7.97 20.14
CA VAL A 49 2.24 7.91 20.87
C VAL A 49 3.32 8.59 20.05
N THR A 50 4.12 9.43 20.69
CA THR A 50 5.33 9.99 20.08
C THR A 50 6.56 9.37 20.73
N VAL A 51 7.46 8.83 19.92
CA VAL A 51 8.73 8.25 20.39
C VAL A 51 9.88 8.94 19.69
N ARG A 52 10.72 9.61 20.46
CA ARG A 52 11.87 10.33 19.91
C ARG A 52 13.10 10.26 20.79
N ASN A 53 14.26 10.52 20.19
CA ASN A 53 15.55 10.65 20.89
C ASN A 53 15.79 9.50 21.89
N SER A 54 15.46 8.28 21.48
CA SER A 54 15.50 7.09 22.34
C SER A 54 16.37 5.98 21.76
N GLU A 55 16.92 5.14 22.64
CA GLU A 55 17.78 4.02 22.31
C GLU A 55 17.14 2.68 22.73
N PHE A 56 17.05 1.76 21.78
CA PHE A 56 16.48 0.43 21.96
C PHE A 56 17.56 -0.64 21.86
N TYR A 57 17.66 -1.50 22.87
CA TYR A 57 18.66 -2.58 22.89
C TYR A 57 18.06 -3.91 23.32
N ASP A 58 18.37 -4.97 22.58
CA ASP A 58 18.13 -6.36 23.01
C ASP A 58 16.66 -6.63 23.39
N ASN A 59 15.71 -6.00 22.70
CA ASN A 59 14.29 -6.33 22.81
C ASN A 59 13.98 -7.56 21.93
N THR A 60 13.21 -8.51 22.44
CA THR A 60 13.22 -9.91 21.96
C THR A 60 12.12 -10.26 20.98
N THR A 61 11.00 -9.55 20.89
CA THR A 61 9.92 -9.80 19.89
C THR A 61 9.89 -8.70 18.84
N VAL A 62 9.62 -7.45 19.24
CA VAL A 62 9.65 -6.28 18.34
C VAL A 62 10.23 -5.08 19.10
N GLY A 63 11.12 -4.32 18.48
CA GLY A 63 11.67 -3.11 19.12
C GLY A 63 10.58 -2.09 19.46
N SER A 64 9.68 -1.80 18.51
CA SER A 64 8.47 -1.00 18.73
C SER A 64 7.29 -1.47 17.87
N TYR A 65 6.14 -1.68 18.50
CA TYR A 65 4.91 -2.13 17.87
C TYR A 65 3.82 -1.07 18.02
N PHE A 66 3.23 -0.65 16.91
CA PHE A 66 2.14 0.32 16.85
C PHE A 66 0.96 -0.27 16.09
N ASN A 67 -0.24 -0.17 16.66
CA ASN A 67 -1.48 -0.61 16.02
C ASN A 67 -2.54 0.49 16.03
N ASN A 68 -3.21 0.70 14.88
CA ASN A 68 -4.37 1.60 14.74
C ASN A 68 -4.09 3.03 15.25
N MET A 69 -2.91 3.58 14.93
CA MET A 69 -2.52 4.94 15.34
C MET A 69 -2.39 5.86 14.15
N HIS A 70 -2.96 7.06 14.30
CA HIS A 70 -2.95 8.07 13.24
C HIS A 70 -2.07 9.26 13.61
N SER A 71 -1.38 9.82 12.61
CA SER A 71 -0.58 11.06 12.75
C SER A 71 0.44 10.98 13.89
N PHE A 72 1.08 9.83 14.07
CA PHE A 72 2.08 9.62 15.11
C PHE A 72 3.51 9.79 14.58
N PHE A 73 4.44 10.11 15.46
CA PHE A 73 5.83 10.43 15.13
C PHE A 73 6.78 9.44 15.82
N PHE A 74 7.65 8.83 15.04
CA PHE A 74 8.75 7.98 15.52
C PHE A 74 10.06 8.48 14.91
N GLU A 75 10.83 9.24 15.67
CA GLU A 75 11.96 10.00 15.10
C GLU A 75 13.25 10.06 15.93
N ASN A 76 14.38 10.13 15.26
CA ASN A 76 15.70 10.28 15.90
C ASN A 76 15.99 9.17 16.93
N ASN A 77 15.54 7.94 16.68
CA ASN A 77 15.79 6.80 17.55
C ASN A 77 16.92 5.92 17.02
N TYR A 78 17.63 5.25 17.93
CA TYR A 78 18.59 4.21 17.62
C TYR A 78 18.06 2.86 18.09
N MET A 79 18.07 1.84 17.22
CA MET A 79 17.55 0.51 17.52
C MET A 79 18.55 -0.56 17.12
N ARG A 80 19.09 -1.29 18.11
CA ARG A 80 19.87 -2.51 17.91
C ARG A 80 19.04 -3.73 18.32
N THR A 81 18.69 -4.57 17.36
CA THR A 81 17.99 -5.83 17.63
C THR A 81 18.99 -6.97 17.84
N PRO A 82 18.75 -7.88 18.82
CA PRO A 82 19.72 -8.90 19.24
C PRO A 82 19.87 -10.07 18.26
N GLY A 83 19.02 -10.16 17.24
CA GLY A 83 19.15 -11.12 16.15
C GLY A 83 18.52 -12.51 16.36
N GLU A 84 18.13 -12.85 17.58
CA GLU A 84 17.35 -14.07 17.89
C GLU A 84 15.95 -13.69 18.39
N ASN A 85 14.93 -14.43 17.94
CA ASN A 85 13.50 -14.29 18.31
C ASN A 85 12.79 -12.97 17.96
N CYS A 86 13.49 -11.97 17.40
CA CYS A 86 12.90 -10.70 16.99
C CYS A 86 12.35 -10.74 15.56
N TRP A 87 11.13 -10.22 15.35
CA TRP A 87 10.48 -10.18 14.03
C TRP A 87 10.73 -8.87 13.29
N ALA A 88 10.91 -7.76 14.01
CA ALA A 88 11.27 -6.48 13.42
C ALA A 88 11.82 -5.48 14.44
N ALA A 89 12.60 -4.51 13.97
CA ALA A 89 12.95 -3.37 14.80
C ALA A 89 11.72 -2.48 15.05
N ALA A 90 10.87 -2.24 14.04
CA ALA A 90 9.57 -1.62 14.22
C ALA A 90 8.45 -2.28 13.39
N TYR A 91 7.24 -2.25 13.91
CA TYR A 91 6.05 -2.82 13.28
C TYR A 91 4.90 -1.80 13.33
N LEU A 92 4.43 -1.38 12.16
CA LEU A 92 3.36 -0.40 11.98
C LEU A 92 2.12 -1.10 11.41
N ASN A 93 1.20 -1.50 12.28
CA ASN A 93 0.01 -2.26 11.90
C ASN A 93 -1.21 -1.34 11.76
N GLU A 94 -1.76 -1.24 10.55
CA GLU A 94 -2.96 -0.44 10.25
C GLU A 94 -2.86 1.00 10.80
N CYS A 95 -1.64 1.57 10.77
CA CYS A 95 -1.37 2.93 11.17
C CYS A 95 -1.51 3.88 9.97
N LYS A 96 -2.10 5.07 10.15
CA LYS A 96 -2.29 6.05 9.06
C LYS A 96 -1.53 7.36 9.28
N ASN A 97 -1.09 7.99 8.19
CA ASN A 97 -0.47 9.32 8.21
C ASN A 97 0.74 9.44 9.18
N TYR A 98 1.47 8.36 9.43
CA TYR A 98 2.60 8.39 10.36
C TYR A 98 3.85 8.99 9.72
N THR A 99 4.74 9.52 10.56
CA THR A 99 6.08 9.94 10.16
C THR A 99 7.11 9.13 10.94
N PHE A 100 7.74 8.18 10.25
CA PHE A 100 8.83 7.34 10.77
C PHE A 100 10.15 7.84 10.15
N LYS A 101 10.92 8.65 10.88
CA LYS A 101 12.06 9.37 10.28
C LYS A 101 13.32 9.49 11.11
N ASN A 102 14.47 9.68 10.45
CA ASN A 102 15.76 9.91 11.11
C ASN A 102 16.17 8.83 12.12
N ASN A 103 15.67 7.60 11.97
CA ASN A 103 16.03 6.50 12.86
C ASN A 103 17.22 5.72 12.31
N THR A 104 18.03 5.17 13.19
CA THR A 104 19.06 4.17 12.83
C THR A 104 18.61 2.83 13.36
N LEU A 105 18.37 1.88 12.45
CA LEU A 105 17.94 0.53 12.78
C LEU A 105 19.02 -0.43 12.30
N LEU A 106 19.46 -1.31 13.18
CA LEU A 106 20.40 -2.35 12.82
C LEU A 106 20.10 -3.66 13.54
N GLN A 107 20.23 -4.75 12.79
CA GLN A 107 20.41 -6.08 13.34
C GLN A 107 21.86 -6.24 13.80
N ASP A 108 22.07 -6.78 15.01
CA ASP A 108 23.40 -7.03 15.53
C ASP A 108 24.28 -7.79 14.52
N TYR A 109 25.48 -7.27 14.30
CA TYR A 109 26.40 -7.75 13.28
C TYR A 109 27.03 -9.09 13.60
N SER A 110 26.99 -9.52 14.87
CA SER A 110 27.40 -10.87 15.26
C SER A 110 26.47 -11.95 14.70
N VAL A 111 25.26 -11.58 14.27
CA VAL A 111 24.28 -12.53 13.75
C VAL A 111 24.47 -12.69 12.24
N THR A 112 24.79 -13.92 11.84
CA THR A 112 25.07 -14.28 10.45
C THR A 112 23.82 -14.58 9.64
N GLN A 113 22.71 -14.95 10.31
CA GLN A 113 21.43 -15.20 9.65
C GLN A 113 20.53 -13.96 9.79
N LYS A 114 20.23 -13.32 8.67
CA LYS A 114 19.27 -12.21 8.64
C LYS A 114 17.88 -12.82 8.44
N VAL A 115 16.98 -12.65 9.40
CA VAL A 115 15.66 -13.34 9.38
C VAL A 115 14.47 -12.42 9.65
N PHE A 116 14.69 -11.12 9.80
CA PHE A 116 13.63 -10.16 10.15
C PHE A 116 13.76 -8.82 9.44
N ALA A 117 12.70 -8.01 9.58
CA ALA A 117 12.61 -6.70 8.95
C ALA A 117 13.21 -5.57 9.81
N GLY A 118 13.70 -4.51 9.17
CA GLY A 118 13.90 -3.24 9.85
C GLY A 118 12.55 -2.66 10.28
N VAL A 119 11.68 -2.40 9.31
CA VAL A 119 10.31 -1.92 9.54
C VAL A 119 9.31 -2.76 8.75
N TYR A 120 8.27 -3.25 9.42
CA TYR A 120 7.02 -3.67 8.76
C TYR A 120 6.06 -2.49 8.69
N ALA A 121 5.56 -2.19 7.48
CA ALA A 121 4.43 -1.29 7.27
C ALA A 121 3.27 -2.13 6.74
N MET A 122 2.30 -2.43 7.59
CA MET A 122 1.24 -3.37 7.28
C MET A 122 -0.11 -2.68 7.17
N SER A 123 -0.76 -2.84 6.02
CA SER A 123 -2.17 -2.50 5.80
C SER A 123 -2.58 -1.08 6.23
N SER A 124 -1.71 -0.11 5.98
CA SER A 124 -1.94 1.32 6.30
C SER A 124 -3.05 1.96 5.44
N ALA A 125 -3.43 1.33 4.33
CA ALA A 125 -4.39 1.83 3.32
C ALA A 125 -4.02 3.23 2.78
N GLU A 126 -5.01 4.05 2.38
CA GLU A 126 -4.79 5.43 1.99
C GLU A 126 -4.32 6.32 3.16
N GLY A 127 -3.45 7.28 2.89
CA GLY A 127 -2.77 8.06 3.93
C GLY A 127 -1.44 8.66 3.49
N ALA A 128 -1.00 9.77 4.08
CA ALA A 128 0.34 10.30 3.85
C ALA A 128 1.32 9.73 4.88
N HIS A 129 1.55 8.42 4.82
CA HIS A 129 2.50 7.75 5.72
C HIS A 129 3.92 7.75 5.10
N LYS A 130 4.93 8.00 5.93
CA LYS A 130 6.32 8.21 5.50
C LYS A 130 7.29 7.35 6.29
N ILE A 131 8.15 6.63 5.56
CA ILE A 131 9.40 6.08 6.09
C ILE A 131 10.54 6.84 5.41
N TYR A 132 11.15 7.76 6.14
CA TYR A 132 11.98 8.81 5.54
C TYR A 132 13.27 9.10 6.31
N ARG A 133 14.42 9.21 5.63
CA ARG A 133 15.72 9.51 6.28
C ARG A 133 16.15 8.49 7.35
N ASN A 134 15.74 7.24 7.23
CA ASN A 134 16.20 6.20 8.15
C ASN A 134 17.43 5.49 7.61
N THR A 135 18.24 4.94 8.51
CA THR A 135 19.32 4.02 8.15
C THR A 135 18.92 2.60 8.53
N PHE A 136 19.07 1.66 7.60
CA PHE A 136 18.75 0.26 7.79
C PHE A 136 19.97 -0.60 7.50
N SER A 137 20.32 -1.49 8.43
CA SER A 137 21.56 -2.24 8.34
C SER A 137 21.42 -3.68 8.82
N ASN A 138 21.95 -4.61 8.02
CA ASN A 138 22.09 -6.03 8.34
C ASN A 138 20.77 -6.81 8.53
N PHE A 139 19.65 -6.32 8.01
CA PHE A 139 18.35 -7.01 8.06
C PHE A 139 18.15 -7.99 6.91
N HIS A 140 17.17 -8.88 7.05
CA HIS A 140 16.71 -9.68 5.91
C HIS A 140 16.03 -8.75 4.91
N VAL A 141 15.17 -7.87 5.40
CA VAL A 141 14.55 -6.81 4.61
C VAL A 141 14.62 -5.49 5.37
N GLY A 142 15.12 -4.42 4.74
CA GLY A 142 15.18 -3.11 5.38
C GLY A 142 13.77 -2.57 5.67
N ILE A 143 12.96 -2.42 4.63
CA ILE A 143 11.56 -2.01 4.72
C ILE A 143 10.67 -3.07 4.07
N ALA A 144 9.67 -3.54 4.79
CA ALA A 144 8.69 -4.53 4.32
C ALA A 144 7.27 -3.94 4.33
N PRO A 145 6.80 -3.36 3.21
CA PRO A 145 5.40 -3.07 3.01
C PRO A 145 4.61 -4.37 2.82
N VAL A 146 3.67 -4.65 3.72
CA VAL A 146 2.84 -5.86 3.70
C VAL A 146 1.39 -5.48 3.44
N GLY A 147 0.77 -6.12 2.45
CA GLY A 147 -0.62 -5.87 2.09
C GLY A 147 -0.89 -4.41 1.68
N ASN A 148 -2.09 -3.91 1.94
CA ASN A 148 -2.55 -2.65 1.36
C ASN A 148 -2.01 -1.40 2.09
N ASN A 149 -0.97 -0.71 1.57
CA ASN A 149 -0.50 0.58 2.09
C ASN A 149 -0.70 1.75 1.09
N SER A 150 -1.72 1.66 0.24
CA SER A 150 -2.20 2.77 -0.59
C SER A 150 -3.56 2.43 -1.21
N GLY A 151 -3.64 1.29 -1.88
CA GLY A 151 -4.80 0.80 -2.62
C GLY A 151 -4.45 0.58 -4.08
N ILE A 152 -4.94 -0.51 -4.68
CA ILE A 152 -4.55 -0.90 -6.05
C ILE A 152 -4.92 0.13 -7.13
N LEU A 153 -6.00 0.89 -6.90
CA LEU A 153 -6.44 1.98 -7.78
C LEU A 153 -6.16 3.36 -7.19
N ASN A 154 -5.60 3.43 -6.00
CA ASN A 154 -5.28 4.71 -5.37
C ASN A 154 -4.03 5.28 -6.04
N VAL A 155 -4.10 6.55 -6.41
CA VAL A 155 -3.00 7.28 -7.05
C VAL A 155 -2.64 8.55 -6.30
N ASP A 156 -3.40 8.91 -5.26
CA ASP A 156 -3.27 10.21 -4.59
C ASP A 156 -2.28 10.17 -3.42
N ASP A 157 -2.22 9.06 -2.69
CA ASP A 157 -1.41 8.91 -1.48
C ASP A 157 -1.03 7.44 -1.20
N GLY A 158 -0.53 7.15 0.00
CA GLY A 158 -0.05 5.84 0.44
C GLY A 158 1.34 5.91 1.06
N LEU A 159 2.02 4.77 1.14
CA LEU A 159 3.36 4.70 1.72
C LEU A 159 4.41 5.30 0.80
N LEU A 160 5.00 6.42 1.23
CA LEU A 160 6.19 7.01 0.63
C LEU A 160 7.45 6.58 1.38
N MET A 161 8.41 6.04 0.65
CA MET A 161 9.72 5.65 1.15
C MET A 161 10.78 6.46 0.41
N ASN A 162 11.42 7.42 1.09
CA ASN A 162 12.41 8.27 0.44
C ASN A 162 13.56 8.65 1.40
N CYS A 163 14.72 9.00 0.84
CA CYS A 163 15.91 9.42 1.58
C CYS A 163 16.44 8.40 2.60
N ASN A 164 16.05 7.13 2.51
CA ASN A 164 16.58 6.09 3.41
C ASN A 164 17.96 5.61 2.97
N ASP A 165 18.79 5.15 3.90
CA ASP A 165 20.14 4.68 3.64
C ASP A 165 20.28 3.20 4.01
N PHE A 166 20.59 2.35 3.03
CA PHE A 166 20.81 0.93 3.21
C PHE A 166 22.30 0.54 3.13
N THR A 167 23.22 1.52 3.00
CA THR A 167 24.61 1.30 2.59
C THR A 167 25.58 0.97 3.71
N GLN A 168 25.21 1.16 4.99
CA GLN A 168 26.13 0.93 6.11
C GLN A 168 26.60 -0.53 6.22
N LYS A 169 25.64 -1.46 6.22
CA LYS A 169 25.89 -2.90 6.07
C LYS A 169 24.67 -3.50 5.41
N GLN A 170 24.92 -4.18 4.30
CA GLN A 170 23.92 -4.63 3.36
C GLN A 170 22.84 -5.53 3.96
N ASN A 171 21.58 -5.27 3.60
CA ASN A 171 20.44 -6.14 3.87
C ASN A 171 20.33 -7.21 2.78
N ASP A 172 19.61 -8.33 3.03
CA ASP A 172 19.34 -9.27 1.91
C ASP A 172 18.43 -8.63 0.87
N TYR A 173 17.44 -7.86 1.35
CA TYR A 173 16.55 -7.01 0.58
C TYR A 173 16.55 -5.59 1.17
N ASP A 174 16.61 -4.55 0.35
CA ASP A 174 16.49 -3.17 0.87
C ASP A 174 15.00 -2.84 1.10
N ILE A 175 14.18 -3.05 0.08
CA ILE A 175 12.73 -2.87 0.12
C ILE A 175 12.09 -4.13 -0.48
N GLY A 176 11.18 -4.76 0.26
CA GLY A 176 10.47 -5.96 -0.18
C GLY A 176 8.97 -5.84 0.07
N LEU A 177 8.19 -5.74 -1.01
CA LEU A 177 6.74 -5.69 -0.98
C LEU A 177 6.18 -7.12 -0.93
N VAL A 178 5.43 -7.45 0.12
CA VAL A 178 5.03 -8.83 0.44
C VAL A 178 3.52 -8.94 0.65
N TRP A 179 2.93 -10.07 0.23
CA TRP A 179 1.51 -10.33 0.41
C TRP A 179 1.14 -10.45 1.88
N GLN A 180 -0.02 -9.90 2.24
CA GLN A 180 -0.73 -10.30 3.45
C GLN A 180 -1.41 -11.64 3.19
N SER A 181 -1.39 -12.54 4.18
CA SER A 181 -1.93 -13.89 4.02
C SER A 181 -3.44 -13.95 4.25
N THR A 182 -3.96 -13.18 5.22
CA THR A 182 -5.36 -13.27 5.64
C THR A 182 -6.01 -11.89 5.87
N PRO A 183 -6.95 -11.45 5.01
CA PRO A 183 -7.23 -12.02 3.69
C PRO A 183 -6.03 -11.84 2.74
N PRO A 184 -5.90 -12.70 1.71
CA PRO A 184 -4.87 -12.54 0.69
C PRO A 184 -4.96 -11.15 0.03
N THR A 185 -4.02 -10.27 0.37
CA THR A 185 -4.05 -8.86 -0.07
C THR A 185 -2.71 -8.51 -0.71
N PRO A 186 -2.70 -8.02 -1.97
CA PRO A 186 -1.46 -7.66 -2.63
C PRO A 186 -0.78 -6.50 -1.90
N PRO A 187 0.55 -6.48 -1.85
CA PRO A 187 1.26 -5.32 -1.34
C PRO A 187 1.01 -4.10 -2.24
N THR A 188 0.57 -3.00 -1.63
CA THR A 188 0.50 -1.69 -2.30
C THR A 188 1.28 -0.65 -1.50
N VAL A 189 1.89 0.31 -2.20
CA VAL A 189 2.52 1.52 -1.65
C VAL A 189 2.08 2.72 -2.48
N MET A 190 2.47 3.95 -2.09
CA MET A 190 2.15 5.13 -2.90
C MET A 190 2.65 4.91 -4.33
N LYS A 191 1.74 5.04 -5.32
CA LYS A 191 2.08 4.79 -6.72
C LYS A 191 3.24 5.65 -7.21
N VAL A 192 3.34 6.88 -6.71
CA VAL A 192 4.33 7.88 -7.14
C VAL A 192 5.29 8.15 -5.99
N GLN A 193 6.47 7.53 -6.01
CA GLN A 193 7.52 7.77 -5.00
C GLN A 193 8.29 9.08 -5.28
N GLY A 194 8.28 9.55 -6.53
CA GLY A 194 8.86 10.83 -6.94
C GLY A 194 8.37 11.27 -8.32
N PRO A 195 8.71 12.50 -8.77
CA PRO A 195 8.32 13.00 -10.08
C PRO A 195 9.09 12.31 -11.21
N THR A 196 8.48 12.20 -12.38
CA THR A 196 9.11 11.60 -13.58
C THR A 196 9.40 12.56 -14.72
N ILE A 197 8.77 13.74 -14.70
CA ILE A 197 8.96 14.76 -15.73
C ILE A 197 9.95 15.80 -15.25
N ILE A 198 11.06 15.95 -15.98
CA ILE A 198 12.21 16.82 -15.64
C ILE A 198 11.79 18.24 -15.21
N GLN A 199 10.77 18.80 -15.87
CA GLN A 199 10.27 20.14 -15.60
C GLN A 199 9.68 20.34 -14.19
N ASN A 200 9.31 19.26 -13.50
CA ASN A 200 8.72 19.30 -12.15
C ASN A 200 9.72 18.87 -11.06
N MET A 201 10.98 18.66 -11.41
CA MET A 201 12.00 18.15 -10.49
C MET A 201 12.71 19.27 -9.75
N THR A 202 12.93 19.02 -8.48
CA THR A 202 13.84 19.78 -7.62
C THR A 202 14.72 18.78 -6.91
N ALA A 203 15.88 19.21 -6.43
CA ALA A 203 16.75 18.34 -5.66
C ALA A 203 16.03 17.72 -4.43
N GLN A 204 14.98 18.37 -3.90
CA GLN A 204 14.27 17.95 -2.69
C GLN A 204 13.08 17.01 -2.92
N ASN A 205 12.60 16.87 -4.16
CA ASN A 205 11.39 16.08 -4.44
C ASN A 205 11.64 14.80 -5.25
N ILE A 206 12.87 14.55 -5.69
CA ILE A 206 13.28 13.29 -6.34
C ILE A 206 13.49 12.16 -5.32
N VAL A 207 13.57 10.92 -5.79
CA VAL A 207 13.86 9.76 -4.93
C VAL A 207 15.36 9.64 -4.67
N ARG A 208 15.68 9.44 -3.39
CA ARG A 208 17.02 9.49 -2.80
C ARG A 208 17.27 8.40 -1.77
N ASN A 209 16.52 7.30 -1.83
CA ASN A 209 16.93 6.10 -1.12
C ASN A 209 18.32 5.69 -1.63
N LYS A 210 19.22 5.21 -0.76
CA LYS A 210 20.55 4.70 -1.14
C LYS A 210 20.55 3.18 -1.01
N TYR A 211 20.45 2.49 -2.14
CA TYR A 211 20.33 1.05 -2.19
C TYR A 211 21.69 0.36 -2.09
N ALA A 212 21.72 -0.78 -1.42
CA ALA A 212 22.93 -1.55 -1.17
C ALA A 212 22.74 -3.06 -1.31
N ALA A 213 21.51 -3.60 -1.34
CA ALA A 213 21.27 -5.04 -1.46
C ALA A 213 21.95 -5.68 -2.68
N ASP A 214 22.32 -6.96 -2.54
CA ASP A 214 23.15 -7.68 -3.50
C ASP A 214 22.39 -7.95 -4.79
N CYS A 215 23.06 -7.78 -5.92
CA CYS A 215 22.44 -7.84 -7.24
C CYS A 215 22.99 -9.00 -8.07
N PHE A 216 22.61 -10.22 -7.70
CA PHE A 216 23.00 -11.44 -8.43
C PHE A 216 21.85 -11.99 -9.28
N GLY A 217 21.24 -11.13 -10.11
CA GLY A 217 20.11 -11.50 -10.98
C GLY A 217 18.77 -11.67 -10.26
N ASN A 218 18.65 -11.10 -9.04
CA ASN A 218 17.42 -11.07 -8.26
C ASN A 218 17.02 -9.60 -7.99
N GLU A 219 15.75 -9.39 -7.62
CA GLU A 219 15.12 -8.08 -7.45
C GLU A 219 15.31 -7.50 -6.03
N ASN A 220 16.47 -7.73 -5.42
CA ASN A 220 16.65 -7.53 -3.98
C ASN A 220 16.64 -6.07 -3.50
N LYS A 221 16.89 -5.09 -4.38
CA LYS A 221 16.87 -3.67 -3.98
C LYS A 221 15.43 -3.11 -3.94
N TRP A 222 14.56 -3.65 -4.81
CA TRP A 222 13.13 -3.38 -4.79
C TRP A 222 12.37 -4.61 -5.28
N TYR A 223 11.96 -5.44 -4.34
CA TYR A 223 11.30 -6.71 -4.60
C TYR A 223 9.78 -6.57 -4.50
N LEU A 224 9.04 -7.25 -5.37
CA LEU A 224 7.58 -7.33 -5.31
C LEU A 224 7.11 -8.79 -5.46
N GLN A 225 6.57 -9.34 -4.37
CA GLN A 225 6.22 -10.76 -4.32
C GLN A 225 5.14 -11.14 -5.34
N GLY A 226 5.41 -12.21 -6.10
CA GLY A 226 4.41 -12.91 -6.91
C GLY A 226 4.11 -12.27 -8.26
N THR A 227 5.02 -11.46 -8.82
CA THR A 227 4.78 -10.76 -10.10
C THR A 227 5.52 -11.38 -11.29
N ASN A 228 5.22 -12.64 -11.60
CA ASN A 228 5.63 -13.23 -12.88
C ASN A 228 4.94 -12.59 -14.12
N ALA A 229 4.13 -11.53 -13.96
CA ALA A 229 3.53 -10.77 -15.05
C ALA A 229 3.15 -9.34 -14.60
N ARG A 230 3.61 -8.34 -15.38
CA ARG A 230 3.37 -6.87 -15.35
C ARG A 230 1.89 -6.39 -15.26
N ASN A 231 0.92 -7.23 -14.93
CA ASN A 231 -0.47 -6.99 -15.31
C ASN A 231 -1.35 -6.29 -14.27
N PHE A 232 -0.85 -5.99 -13.06
CA PHE A 232 -1.74 -5.52 -11.99
C PHE A 232 -1.29 -4.26 -11.24
N ILE A 233 0.01 -4.00 -11.07
CA ILE A 233 0.47 -2.84 -10.31
C ILE A 233 1.78 -2.31 -10.90
N ASP A 234 1.79 -1.06 -11.36
CA ASP A 234 3.02 -0.34 -11.72
C ASP A 234 3.32 0.68 -10.63
N TYR A 235 4.58 0.72 -10.20
CA TYR A 235 5.06 1.76 -9.30
C TYR A 235 5.97 2.71 -10.05
N ASP A 236 5.67 3.98 -9.92
CA ASP A 236 6.52 5.03 -10.38
C ASP A 236 7.53 5.37 -9.30
N HIS A 237 8.74 4.82 -9.43
CA HIS A 237 9.84 5.20 -8.54
C HIS A 237 10.14 6.69 -8.66
N GLY A 238 9.86 7.30 -9.81
CA GLY A 238 10.25 8.66 -10.09
C GLY A 238 11.71 8.79 -10.47
N CYS A 239 12.18 10.02 -10.43
CA CYS A 239 13.55 10.35 -10.78
C CYS A 239 14.54 10.11 -9.65
N ASN A 240 15.77 9.71 -10.00
CA ASN A 240 16.88 9.53 -9.07
C ASN A 240 18.12 10.32 -9.51
N GLY A 241 18.90 10.85 -8.56
CA GLY A 241 20.03 11.75 -8.84
C GLY A 241 21.39 11.06 -8.98
N ASN A 242 21.53 9.83 -8.48
CA ASN A 242 22.80 9.09 -8.34
C ASN A 242 22.59 7.59 -8.64
N PRO A 243 23.56 6.89 -9.27
CA PRO A 243 23.58 5.42 -9.37
C PRO A 243 23.23 4.65 -8.09
N VAL A 244 23.67 5.11 -6.90
CA VAL A 244 23.35 4.47 -5.61
C VAL A 244 21.87 4.62 -5.24
N SER A 245 21.23 5.67 -5.75
CA SER A 245 19.78 5.89 -5.60
C SER A 245 18.91 5.23 -6.67
N ASN A 246 19.55 4.49 -7.57
CA ASN A 246 18.88 3.70 -8.59
C ASN A 246 18.98 2.21 -8.21
N PRO A 247 17.85 1.50 -8.04
CA PRO A 247 17.90 0.07 -7.77
C PRO A 247 18.51 -0.75 -8.93
N SER A 248 18.67 -0.17 -10.13
CA SER A 248 19.57 -0.58 -11.22
C SER A 248 19.55 -2.08 -11.57
N ALA A 249 18.49 -2.56 -12.23
CA ALA A 249 18.33 -3.94 -12.71
C ALA A 249 18.27 -5.02 -11.61
N CYS A 250 18.15 -4.59 -10.35
CA CYS A 250 17.89 -5.40 -9.17
C CYS A 250 16.56 -4.97 -8.53
N ASP A 251 15.68 -4.42 -9.36
CA ASP A 251 14.31 -4.04 -9.09
C ASP A 251 13.37 -4.88 -9.92
N ASP A 252 12.18 -5.11 -9.37
CA ASP A 252 11.08 -5.72 -10.10
C ASP A 252 10.75 -4.93 -11.38
N ILE A 253 10.45 -5.65 -12.45
CA ILE A 253 10.15 -5.08 -13.78
C ILE A 253 8.93 -4.14 -13.81
N SER A 254 8.08 -4.17 -12.78
CA SER A 254 6.96 -3.26 -12.54
C SER A 254 7.37 -1.91 -11.93
N LEU A 255 8.60 -1.79 -11.45
CA LEU A 255 9.14 -0.54 -10.97
C LEU A 255 9.66 0.29 -12.14
N TYR A 256 9.14 1.51 -12.26
CA TYR A 256 9.56 2.39 -13.31
C TYR A 256 10.47 3.50 -12.81
N VAL A 257 11.74 3.46 -13.26
CA VAL A 257 12.84 4.28 -12.75
C VAL A 257 13.34 5.25 -13.82
N PHE A 258 13.44 6.54 -13.48
CA PHE A 258 13.97 7.57 -14.37
C PHE A 258 15.33 8.11 -13.89
N PRO A 259 16.43 7.78 -14.56
CA PRO A 259 17.73 8.32 -14.17
C PRO A 259 17.83 9.82 -14.52
N VAL A 260 18.23 10.63 -13.54
CA VAL A 260 18.62 12.04 -13.74
C VAL A 260 19.95 12.34 -13.05
N ALA A 261 20.70 13.30 -13.57
CA ALA A 261 22.00 13.67 -13.01
C ALA A 261 21.84 14.88 -12.06
N PHE A 262 21.47 14.63 -10.81
CA PHE A 262 21.51 15.64 -9.74
C PHE A 262 22.63 15.29 -8.77
N ALA A 263 23.52 16.25 -8.49
CA ALA A 263 24.51 16.07 -7.43
C ALA A 263 23.81 15.84 -6.07
N GLU A 264 24.34 14.94 -5.25
CA GLU A 264 23.84 14.74 -3.88
C GLU A 264 24.30 15.86 -2.95
N SER A 265 23.37 16.43 -2.20
CA SER A 265 23.63 17.32 -1.06
C SER A 265 22.79 16.90 0.15
N PRO A 266 23.30 17.01 1.40
CA PRO A 266 22.50 16.79 2.61
C PRO A 266 21.23 17.65 2.70
N SER A 267 21.21 18.82 2.04
CA SER A 267 20.04 19.70 1.95
C SER A 267 18.87 19.11 1.14
N ASP A 268 19.14 18.07 0.36
CA ASP A 268 18.18 17.49 -0.57
C ASP A 268 17.18 16.55 0.12
N CYS A 269 17.51 16.12 1.33
CA CYS A 269 16.61 15.37 2.19
C CYS A 269 16.34 16.23 3.43
N PRO A 270 15.47 17.25 3.43
CA PRO A 270 15.26 18.08 4.62
C PRO A 270 14.75 17.24 5.81
N ALA A 271 15.30 17.45 7.02
CA ALA A 271 14.91 16.68 8.22
C ALA A 271 13.52 17.06 8.77
N ASN A 272 13.12 18.31 8.56
CA ASN A 272 11.81 18.86 8.90
C ASN A 272 11.26 19.61 7.69
N ILE A 273 9.93 19.56 7.52
CA ILE A 273 9.24 20.36 6.50
C ILE A 273 9.35 21.86 6.85
N VAL A 274 9.50 22.18 8.14
CA VAL A 274 9.73 23.52 8.69
C VAL A 274 11.22 23.70 9.05
N GLN A 275 11.92 24.63 8.40
CA GLN A 275 13.36 24.89 8.64
C GLN A 275 13.67 26.05 9.60
N ASN A 276 12.68 26.75 10.16
CA ASN A 276 12.89 28.00 10.89
C ASN A 276 13.27 27.82 12.38
N GLY A 277 14.36 27.11 12.67
CA GLY A 277 15.16 27.24 13.91
C GLY A 277 14.45 27.04 15.26
N CYS A 278 13.20 26.59 15.26
CA CYS A 278 12.42 26.34 16.45
C CYS A 278 12.49 24.84 16.79
N THR A 279 12.58 24.51 18.07
CA THR A 279 12.49 23.12 18.51
C THR A 279 11.06 22.63 18.32
N PRO A 280 10.83 21.51 17.61
CA PRO A 280 9.49 20.99 17.41
C PRO A 280 8.71 20.79 18.72
N PRO A 281 7.38 20.94 18.67
CA PRO A 281 6.60 21.29 17.49
C PRO A 281 6.31 22.81 17.41
N CYS A 282 6.38 23.41 16.21
CA CYS A 282 6.23 24.87 16.00
C CYS A 282 4.99 25.20 15.15
N LEU A 283 3.93 25.70 15.80
CA LEU A 283 2.64 25.89 15.16
C LEU A 283 2.62 26.95 14.04
N GLU A 284 3.27 28.11 14.27
CA GLU A 284 3.27 29.22 13.31
C GLU A 284 3.87 28.86 11.94
N PRO A 285 5.08 28.27 11.88
CA PRO A 285 5.60 27.81 10.59
C PRO A 285 4.77 26.70 9.93
N ILE A 286 4.20 25.78 10.70
CA ILE A 286 3.29 24.74 10.16
C ILE A 286 2.10 25.41 9.47
N ASN A 287 1.48 26.41 10.12
CA ASN A 287 0.36 27.15 9.53
C ASN A 287 0.73 27.86 8.24
N LEU A 288 1.90 28.50 8.19
CA LEU A 288 2.37 29.20 7.00
C LEU A 288 2.58 28.25 5.81
N VAL A 289 3.31 27.15 6.03
CA VAL A 289 3.59 26.17 4.97
C VAL A 289 2.30 25.46 4.53
N LEU A 290 1.43 25.10 5.48
CA LEU A 290 0.12 24.52 5.18
C LEU A 290 -0.74 25.46 4.34
N GLY A 291 -0.81 26.75 4.68
CA GLY A 291 -1.54 27.75 3.90
C GLY A 291 -1.07 27.85 2.45
N GLY A 292 0.26 27.86 2.24
CA GLY A 292 0.84 27.83 0.89
C GLY A 292 0.51 26.55 0.13
N ALA A 293 0.61 25.39 0.78
CA ALA A 293 0.31 24.09 0.17
C ALA A 293 -1.16 23.95 -0.24
N ILE A 294 -2.11 24.52 0.53
CA ILE A 294 -3.53 24.55 0.18
C ILE A 294 -3.73 25.33 -1.14
N VAL A 295 -3.18 26.55 -1.23
CA VAL A 295 -3.32 27.39 -2.43
C VAL A 295 -2.69 26.72 -3.65
N GLN A 296 -1.49 26.16 -3.50
CA GLN A 296 -0.77 25.47 -4.56
C GLN A 296 -1.55 24.24 -5.05
N THR A 297 -2.02 23.40 -4.14
CA THR A 297 -2.75 22.17 -4.47
C THR A 297 -4.08 22.50 -5.14
N ASN A 298 -4.84 23.47 -4.63
CA ASN A 298 -6.10 23.90 -5.25
C ASN A 298 -5.90 24.48 -6.65
N SER A 299 -4.83 25.27 -6.85
CA SER A 299 -4.48 25.78 -8.18
C SER A 299 -4.14 24.65 -9.16
N LEU A 300 -3.44 23.63 -8.69
CA LEU A 300 -3.10 22.46 -9.49
C LEU A 300 -4.31 21.58 -9.81
N VAL A 301 -5.23 21.39 -8.85
CA VAL A 301 -6.52 20.70 -9.09
C VAL A 301 -7.32 21.43 -10.17
N ASN A 302 -7.45 22.75 -10.08
CA ASN A 302 -8.17 23.55 -11.07
C ASN A 302 -7.51 23.44 -12.46
N TYR A 303 -6.18 23.53 -12.52
CA TYR A 303 -5.43 23.34 -13.77
C TYR A 303 -5.65 21.94 -14.36
N TYR A 304 -5.53 20.89 -13.53
CA TYR A 304 -5.79 19.50 -13.92
C TYR A 304 -7.19 19.35 -14.53
N ASN A 305 -8.22 19.81 -13.83
CA ASN A 305 -9.62 19.72 -14.29
C ASN A 305 -9.88 20.51 -15.59
N SER A 306 -9.14 21.60 -15.83
CA SER A 306 -9.27 22.38 -17.06
C SER A 306 -8.59 21.76 -18.28
N ILE A 307 -7.57 20.93 -18.07
CA ILE A 307 -6.75 20.35 -19.14
C ILE A 307 -7.20 18.94 -19.49
N ILE A 308 -7.54 18.13 -18.48
CA ILE A 308 -8.04 16.77 -18.69
C ILE A 308 -9.38 16.84 -19.42
N ASP A 309 -9.46 16.17 -20.58
CA ASP A 309 -10.60 16.24 -21.49
C ASP A 309 -10.99 17.69 -21.89
N GLY A 310 -10.09 18.66 -21.69
CA GLY A 310 -10.39 20.10 -21.79
C GLY A 310 -11.53 20.56 -20.87
N GLY A 311 -11.81 19.87 -19.76
CA GLY A 311 -12.96 20.11 -18.89
C GLY A 311 -14.31 19.63 -19.44
N ASN A 312 -14.31 18.86 -20.54
CA ASN A 312 -15.52 18.49 -21.28
C ASN A 312 -15.84 16.98 -21.22
N THR A 313 -15.43 16.27 -20.15
CA THR A 313 -15.58 14.82 -20.03
C THR A 313 -16.99 14.33 -20.39
N GLN A 314 -18.05 14.93 -19.83
CA GLN A 314 -19.42 14.49 -20.12
C GLN A 314 -19.85 14.75 -21.58
N ILE A 315 -19.38 15.84 -22.19
CA ILE A 315 -19.68 16.14 -23.60
C ILE A 315 -19.00 15.10 -24.50
N LEU A 316 -17.75 14.73 -24.21
CA LEU A 316 -17.04 13.68 -24.94
C LEU A 316 -17.72 12.31 -24.78
N LEU A 317 -18.16 11.97 -23.58
CA LEU A 317 -18.93 10.73 -23.33
C LEU A 317 -20.26 10.71 -24.07
N ASN A 318 -20.99 11.83 -24.07
CA ASN A 318 -22.24 11.96 -24.81
C ASN A 318 -21.99 11.82 -26.32
N ALA A 319 -20.95 12.48 -26.85
CA ALA A 319 -20.56 12.34 -28.25
C ALA A 319 -20.28 10.87 -28.61
N ILE A 320 -19.46 10.18 -27.81
CA ILE A 320 -19.12 8.75 -27.97
C ILE A 320 -20.38 7.86 -28.09
N ASN A 321 -21.43 8.21 -27.36
CA ASN A 321 -22.69 7.46 -27.31
C ASN A 321 -23.75 7.93 -28.33
N SER A 322 -23.57 9.09 -28.98
CA SER A 322 -24.60 9.77 -29.79
C SER A 322 -24.74 9.32 -31.25
N GLY A 323 -24.03 8.28 -31.68
CA GLY A 323 -24.04 7.83 -33.08
C GLY A 323 -23.27 8.76 -34.06
N MET A 324 -22.45 9.67 -33.54
CA MET A 324 -21.55 10.53 -34.32
C MET A 324 -20.66 9.71 -35.27
N GLY A 325 -20.41 10.26 -36.46
CA GLY A 325 -19.59 9.62 -37.49
C GLY A 325 -18.15 9.37 -37.03
N GLU A 326 -17.58 8.21 -37.39
CA GLU A 326 -16.30 7.75 -36.85
C GLU A 326 -15.11 8.69 -37.12
N GLY A 327 -15.09 9.38 -38.25
CA GLY A 327 -14.07 10.37 -38.58
C GLY A 327 -14.21 11.65 -37.76
N GLU A 328 -15.45 12.09 -37.54
CA GLU A 328 -15.77 13.24 -36.69
C GLU A 328 -15.42 12.96 -35.23
N MET A 329 -15.79 11.78 -34.72
CA MET A 329 -15.44 11.30 -33.39
C MET A 329 -13.93 11.35 -33.15
N LYS A 330 -13.16 10.81 -34.08
CA LYS A 330 -11.70 10.83 -34.00
C LYS A 330 -11.17 12.26 -33.96
N ASN A 331 -11.61 13.12 -34.88
CA ASN A 331 -11.14 14.49 -34.95
C ASN A 331 -11.49 15.28 -33.68
N LEU A 332 -12.66 15.04 -33.10
CA LEU A 332 -13.06 15.61 -31.81
C LEU A 332 -12.09 15.17 -30.71
N LEU A 333 -11.86 13.86 -30.54
CA LEU A 333 -10.98 13.33 -29.48
C LEU A 333 -9.51 13.79 -29.65
N LEU A 334 -9.02 13.92 -30.88
CA LEU A 334 -7.69 14.45 -31.15
C LEU A 334 -7.50 15.90 -30.71
N GLN A 335 -8.56 16.72 -30.67
CA GLN A 335 -8.48 18.10 -30.18
C GLN A 335 -8.16 18.18 -28.68
N TYR A 336 -8.52 17.14 -27.91
CA TYR A 336 -8.30 17.07 -26.46
C TYR A 336 -7.11 16.18 -26.08
N SER A 337 -6.48 15.53 -27.07
CA SER A 337 -5.22 14.82 -26.87
C SER A 337 -4.08 15.83 -26.66
N PRO A 338 -3.05 15.55 -25.85
CA PRO A 338 -2.71 14.27 -25.23
C PRO A 338 -3.31 14.04 -23.82
N TYR A 339 -4.34 14.80 -23.43
CA TYR A 339 -4.88 14.82 -22.06
C TYR A 339 -6.25 14.16 -21.93
N LEU A 340 -6.57 13.18 -22.79
CA LEU A 340 -7.79 12.40 -22.62
C LEU A 340 -7.71 11.53 -21.36
N SER A 341 -8.76 11.58 -20.54
CA SER A 341 -8.86 10.78 -19.31
C SER A 341 -9.03 9.30 -19.60
N ASP A 342 -8.73 8.47 -18.60
CA ASP A 342 -9.01 7.02 -18.67
C ASP A 342 -10.49 6.75 -18.91
N THR A 343 -11.39 7.56 -18.36
CA THR A 343 -12.83 7.47 -18.55
C THR A 343 -13.21 7.63 -20.03
N VAL A 344 -12.70 8.68 -20.69
CA VAL A 344 -13.01 8.96 -22.10
C VAL A 344 -12.32 7.96 -23.03
N LEU A 345 -11.06 7.63 -22.78
CA LEU A 345 -10.33 6.64 -23.59
C LEU A 345 -10.98 5.26 -23.50
N SER A 346 -11.29 4.80 -22.28
CA SER A 346 -11.96 3.49 -22.08
C SER A 346 -13.32 3.47 -22.75
N ALA A 347 -14.12 4.53 -22.62
CA ALA A 347 -15.41 4.64 -23.29
C ALA A 347 -15.26 4.54 -24.83
N TYR A 348 -14.27 5.24 -25.40
CA TYR A 348 -14.01 5.19 -26.85
C TYR A 348 -13.56 3.80 -27.34
N PHE A 349 -12.57 3.19 -26.67
CA PHE A 349 -12.04 1.88 -27.08
C PHE A 349 -13.03 0.73 -26.84
N ASN A 350 -14.00 0.90 -25.95
CA ASN A 350 -15.02 -0.12 -25.69
C ASN A 350 -16.24 -0.04 -26.64
N ARG A 351 -16.29 0.91 -27.58
CA ARG A 351 -17.41 1.05 -28.53
C ARG A 351 -17.58 -0.21 -29.38
N THR A 352 -18.82 -0.55 -29.73
CA THR A 352 -19.14 -1.72 -30.56
C THR A 352 -18.45 -1.64 -31.92
N ASN A 353 -18.54 -0.47 -32.58
CA ASN A 353 -17.81 -0.14 -33.79
C ASN A 353 -16.50 0.59 -33.41
N TRP A 354 -15.37 -0.11 -33.51
CA TRP A 354 -14.05 0.46 -33.23
C TRP A 354 -13.20 0.43 -34.51
N PRO A 355 -13.10 1.56 -35.25
CA PRO A 355 -12.28 1.64 -36.44
C PRO A 355 -10.80 1.58 -36.07
N LEU A 356 -10.14 0.46 -36.37
CA LEU A 356 -8.76 0.16 -35.94
C LEU A 356 -7.77 1.29 -36.28
N GLY A 357 -7.85 1.86 -37.48
CA GLY A 357 -6.98 2.96 -37.90
C GLY A 357 -7.17 4.24 -37.06
N HIS A 358 -8.40 4.56 -36.67
CA HIS A 358 -8.68 5.69 -35.78
C HIS A 358 -8.22 5.38 -34.36
N GLY A 359 -8.43 4.14 -33.90
CA GLY A 359 -7.94 3.64 -32.62
C GLY A 359 -6.43 3.84 -32.44
N VAL A 360 -5.64 3.48 -33.45
CA VAL A 360 -4.19 3.70 -33.46
C VAL A 360 -3.85 5.19 -33.38
N GLN A 361 -4.57 6.06 -34.10
CA GLN A 361 -4.32 7.51 -34.08
C GLN A 361 -4.62 8.11 -32.70
N ILE A 362 -5.74 7.76 -32.08
CA ILE A 362 -6.10 8.21 -30.72
C ILE A 362 -5.12 7.69 -29.68
N HIS A 363 -4.79 6.39 -29.72
CA HIS A 363 -3.78 5.81 -28.84
C HIS A 363 -2.46 6.56 -28.97
N ASN A 364 -1.97 6.77 -30.20
CA ASN A 364 -0.68 7.41 -30.43
C ASN A 364 -0.63 8.86 -29.97
N ALA A 365 -1.77 9.56 -29.96
CA ALA A 365 -1.86 10.91 -29.45
C ALA A 365 -1.87 10.98 -27.90
N ASN A 366 -2.14 9.86 -27.21
CA ASN A 366 -2.25 9.80 -25.75
C ASN A 366 -1.27 8.79 -25.11
N LYS A 367 -0.33 8.25 -25.89
CA LYS A 367 0.60 7.20 -25.44
C LYS A 367 1.65 7.73 -24.43
N PRO A 368 2.14 6.86 -23.54
CA PRO A 368 1.52 5.60 -23.13
C PRO A 368 0.15 5.86 -22.45
N VAL A 369 -0.84 5.01 -22.76
CA VAL A 369 -2.11 4.99 -22.01
C VAL A 369 -1.94 4.18 -20.71
N SER A 370 -2.82 4.39 -19.73
CA SER A 370 -2.77 3.64 -18.47
C SER A 370 -3.05 2.14 -18.66
N ILE A 371 -2.66 1.30 -17.69
CA ILE A 371 -2.97 -0.14 -17.70
C ILE A 371 -4.47 -0.41 -17.89
N PRO A 372 -5.41 0.23 -17.14
CA PRO A 372 -6.84 0.00 -17.35
C PRO A 372 -7.28 0.25 -18.80
N VAL A 373 -6.84 1.34 -19.41
CA VAL A 373 -7.16 1.66 -20.81
C VAL A 373 -6.51 0.66 -21.76
N TRP A 374 -5.26 0.27 -21.49
CA TRP A 374 -4.54 -0.72 -22.28
C TRP A 374 -5.25 -2.07 -22.28
N GLN A 375 -5.76 -2.52 -21.13
CA GLN A 375 -6.54 -3.76 -21.03
C GLN A 375 -7.84 -3.68 -21.84
N VAL A 376 -8.52 -2.53 -21.85
CA VAL A 376 -9.69 -2.31 -22.72
C VAL A 376 -9.30 -2.51 -24.19
N ILE A 377 -8.16 -1.97 -24.63
CA ILE A 377 -7.65 -2.14 -26.00
C ILE A 377 -7.34 -3.61 -26.30
N LEU A 378 -6.63 -4.32 -25.41
CA LEU A 378 -6.27 -5.73 -25.61
C LEU A 378 -7.50 -6.62 -25.71
N ASN A 379 -8.51 -6.38 -24.88
CA ASN A 379 -9.77 -7.14 -24.88
C ASN A 379 -10.59 -6.98 -26.18
N ARG A 380 -10.27 -5.99 -27.01
CA ARG A 380 -10.83 -5.87 -28.37
C ARG A 380 -10.26 -6.88 -29.36
N ASN A 381 -9.21 -7.63 -29.00
CA ASN A 381 -8.50 -8.58 -29.86
C ASN A 381 -8.10 -7.98 -31.22
N PRO A 382 -7.32 -6.87 -31.24
CA PRO A 382 -6.89 -6.27 -32.51
C PRO A 382 -6.06 -7.24 -33.36
N PRO A 383 -6.11 -7.15 -34.70
CA PRO A 383 -5.27 -7.95 -35.58
C PRO A 383 -3.78 -7.80 -35.26
N SER A 384 -2.99 -8.86 -35.49
CA SER A 384 -1.57 -8.94 -35.09
C SER A 384 -0.72 -7.75 -35.54
N GLY A 385 -0.91 -7.26 -36.77
CA GLY A 385 -0.19 -6.10 -37.28
C GLY A 385 -0.53 -4.80 -36.52
N ILE A 386 -1.81 -4.59 -36.20
CA ILE A 386 -2.27 -3.43 -35.41
C ILE A 386 -1.77 -3.56 -33.96
N LEU A 387 -1.87 -4.75 -33.37
CA LEU A 387 -1.38 -5.01 -32.02
C LEU A 387 0.13 -4.77 -31.91
N SER A 388 0.92 -5.18 -32.91
CA SER A 388 2.35 -4.92 -32.99
C SER A 388 2.65 -3.42 -33.04
N GLN A 389 1.89 -2.66 -33.83
CA GLN A 389 2.02 -1.21 -33.92
C GLN A 389 1.65 -0.52 -32.59
N LEU A 390 0.55 -0.92 -31.96
CA LEU A 390 0.12 -0.37 -30.66
C LEU A 390 1.14 -0.66 -29.58
N ASN A 391 1.63 -1.91 -29.47
CA ASN A 391 2.69 -2.31 -28.55
C ASN A 391 3.97 -1.48 -28.74
N THR A 392 4.40 -1.31 -30.00
CA THR A 392 5.58 -0.51 -30.30
C THR A 392 5.40 0.93 -29.81
N ASN A 393 4.24 1.52 -30.06
CA ASN A 393 3.94 2.88 -29.62
C ASN A 393 3.80 3.01 -28.09
N GLN A 394 3.13 2.07 -27.44
CA GLN A 394 2.95 2.06 -25.99
C GLN A 394 4.29 2.01 -25.25
N ASN A 395 5.29 1.32 -25.82
CA ASN A 395 6.61 1.14 -25.21
C ASN A 395 7.65 2.20 -25.64
N GLN A 396 7.31 3.16 -26.50
CA GLN A 396 8.26 4.18 -26.98
C GLN A 396 8.67 5.17 -25.88
N ASN A 397 7.69 5.62 -25.11
CA ASN A 397 7.89 6.51 -23.98
C ASN A 397 7.28 5.86 -22.76
N PRO A 398 7.94 5.97 -21.61
CA PRO A 398 7.50 5.26 -20.43
C PRO A 398 6.59 6.10 -19.52
N THR A 399 6.48 7.42 -19.75
CA THR A 399 5.39 8.27 -19.24
C THR A 399 4.78 9.13 -20.34
N SER A 400 3.50 9.47 -20.17
CA SER A 400 2.79 10.48 -20.96
C SER A 400 2.75 11.82 -20.22
N VAL A 401 2.55 12.91 -20.96
CA VAL A 401 2.38 14.24 -20.34
C VAL A 401 1.17 14.30 -19.39
N ARG A 402 0.13 13.51 -19.66
CA ARG A 402 -1.01 13.32 -18.77
C ARG A 402 -0.59 12.64 -17.48
N SER A 403 0.15 11.52 -17.56
CA SER A 403 0.62 10.80 -16.38
C SER A 403 1.53 11.65 -15.49
N GLY A 404 2.41 12.48 -16.05
CA GLY A 404 3.23 13.36 -15.23
C GLY A 404 2.46 14.54 -14.60
N LEU A 405 1.34 14.97 -15.20
CA LEU A 405 0.43 15.91 -14.56
C LEU A 405 -0.33 15.24 -13.39
N GLU A 406 -0.80 14.00 -13.57
CA GLU A 406 -1.42 13.18 -12.51
C GLU A 406 -0.45 12.97 -11.34
N GLN A 407 0.82 12.65 -11.62
CA GLN A 407 1.87 12.51 -10.60
C GLN A 407 2.14 13.80 -9.84
N ARG A 408 2.22 14.94 -10.53
CA ARG A 408 2.40 16.24 -9.88
C ARG A 408 1.26 16.53 -8.91
N LEU A 409 0.03 16.19 -9.30
CA LEU A 409 -1.14 16.34 -8.44
C LEU A 409 -1.09 15.40 -7.23
N SER A 410 -0.74 14.13 -7.46
CA SER A 410 -0.55 13.12 -6.41
C SER A 410 0.45 13.59 -5.33
N LEU A 411 1.67 13.98 -5.73
CA LEU A 411 2.69 14.50 -4.81
C LEU A 411 2.23 15.76 -4.05
N SER A 412 1.47 16.65 -4.71
CA SER A 412 0.92 17.85 -4.07
C SER A 412 -0.12 17.50 -2.99
N LYS A 413 -1.04 16.56 -3.29
CA LYS A 413 -2.04 16.07 -2.33
C LYS A 413 -1.38 15.39 -1.13
N PHE A 414 -0.43 14.50 -1.40
CA PHE A 414 0.34 13.81 -0.37
C PHE A 414 1.08 14.79 0.56
N ASN A 415 1.73 15.82 0.01
CA ASN A 415 2.40 16.85 0.81
C ASN A 415 1.42 17.65 1.67
N LEU A 416 0.27 18.05 1.10
CA LEU A 416 -0.77 18.75 1.85
C LEU A 416 -1.30 17.90 3.02
N GLN A 417 -1.55 16.61 2.79
CA GLN A 417 -1.99 15.66 3.81
C GLN A 417 -0.95 15.45 4.90
N SER A 418 0.33 15.35 4.54
CA SER A 418 1.42 15.28 5.51
C SER A 418 1.49 16.52 6.41
N LEU A 419 1.24 17.71 5.88
CA LEU A 419 1.21 18.96 6.67
C LEU A 419 0.01 19.02 7.62
N TYR A 420 -1.15 18.54 7.18
CA TYR A 420 -2.30 18.36 8.07
C TYR A 420 -1.99 17.35 9.19
N SER A 421 -1.28 16.27 8.87
CA SER A 421 -0.87 15.28 9.87
C SER A 421 0.12 15.84 10.89
N GLU A 422 1.13 16.62 10.45
CA GLU A 422 2.02 17.37 11.36
C GLU A 422 1.22 18.29 12.30
N LYS A 423 0.26 19.04 11.74
CA LYS A 423 -0.59 19.93 12.53
C LYS A 423 -1.49 19.17 13.51
N LEU A 424 -2.03 18.01 13.11
CA LEU A 424 -2.78 17.15 14.02
C LEU A 424 -1.88 16.63 15.14
N ASN A 425 -0.69 16.11 14.83
CA ASN A 425 0.25 15.61 15.84
C ASN A 425 0.59 16.69 16.89
N TYR A 426 0.80 17.94 16.47
CA TYR A 426 1.03 19.08 17.36
C TYR A 426 -0.05 19.14 18.45
N PHE A 427 -1.34 19.14 18.08
CA PHE A 427 -2.43 19.29 19.05
C PHE A 427 -2.78 17.99 19.76
N LEU A 428 -2.55 16.82 19.15
CA LEU A 428 -2.79 15.54 19.79
C LEU A 428 -1.80 15.27 20.95
N THR A 429 -0.59 15.83 20.87
CA THR A 429 0.45 15.65 21.90
C THR A 429 0.52 16.82 22.89
N ASP A 430 -0.29 17.86 22.68
CA ASP A 430 -0.41 18.98 23.60
C ASP A 430 -1.36 18.63 24.75
N SER A 431 -0.91 18.90 25.97
CA SER A 431 -1.65 18.62 27.21
C SER A 431 -2.75 19.65 27.52
N LEU A 432 -2.82 20.76 26.79
CA LEU A 432 -3.83 21.80 27.02
C LEU A 432 -5.25 21.31 26.61
N PRO A 433 -6.29 21.53 27.44
CA PRO A 433 -7.66 21.16 27.08
C PRO A 433 -8.14 21.77 25.75
N SER A 434 -7.73 22.99 25.42
CA SER A 434 -8.04 23.70 24.17
C SER A 434 -7.49 22.99 22.92
N SER A 435 -6.57 22.06 23.07
CA SER A 435 -5.96 21.35 21.95
C SER A 435 -6.94 20.36 21.31
N GLN A 436 -7.93 19.88 22.08
CA GLN A 436 -9.02 19.08 21.53
C GLN A 436 -9.95 19.89 20.61
N ASP A 437 -10.24 21.15 20.95
CA ASP A 437 -10.97 22.06 20.05
C ASP A 437 -10.21 22.30 18.76
N SER A 438 -8.89 22.41 18.85
CA SER A 438 -8.02 22.59 17.69
C SER A 438 -8.03 21.36 16.77
N VAL A 439 -8.00 20.14 17.33
CA VAL A 439 -8.16 18.89 16.56
C VAL A 439 -9.50 18.85 15.84
N ILE A 440 -10.61 19.19 16.52
CA ILE A 440 -11.95 19.26 15.91
C ILE A 440 -11.98 20.28 14.77
N ASN A 441 -11.45 21.49 15.00
CA ASN A 441 -11.43 22.56 14.00
C ASN A 441 -10.63 22.16 12.74
N ILE A 442 -9.53 21.41 12.89
CA ILE A 442 -8.77 20.88 11.76
C ILE A 442 -9.63 19.89 10.96
N LEU A 443 -10.25 18.93 11.64
CA LEU A 443 -11.04 17.86 11.00
C LEU A 443 -12.36 18.36 10.39
N GLN A 444 -12.90 19.49 10.86
CA GLN A 444 -14.07 20.15 10.28
C GLN A 444 -13.73 21.07 9.10
N SER A 445 -12.45 21.38 8.87
CA SER A 445 -12.05 22.33 7.83
C SER A 445 -12.54 21.86 6.46
N PRO A 446 -13.15 22.72 5.62
CA PRO A 446 -13.58 22.33 4.28
C PRO A 446 -12.41 21.95 3.36
N ASN A 447 -11.19 22.35 3.72
CA ASN A 447 -9.97 22.02 2.98
C ASN A 447 -9.19 20.84 3.60
N VAL A 448 -9.73 20.18 4.63
CA VAL A 448 -9.02 19.07 5.30
C VAL A 448 -8.70 17.99 4.28
N ASN A 449 -7.41 17.69 4.13
CA ASN A 449 -6.93 16.62 3.26
C ASN A 449 -6.38 15.48 4.12
N ILE A 450 -7.26 14.81 4.85
CA ILE A 450 -6.95 13.63 5.68
C ILE A 450 -8.01 12.57 5.39
N PRO A 451 -7.62 11.35 4.94
CA PRO A 451 -8.54 10.25 4.79
C PRO A 451 -9.25 9.95 6.10
N ASP A 452 -10.53 9.64 6.00
CA ASP A 452 -11.39 9.34 7.15
C ASP A 452 -11.52 10.48 8.18
N ALA A 453 -11.30 11.74 7.79
CA ALA A 453 -11.48 12.89 8.68
C ALA A 453 -12.87 12.94 9.35
N ASP A 454 -13.92 12.49 8.66
CA ASP A 454 -15.30 12.36 9.17
C ASP A 454 -15.44 11.31 10.29
N VAL A 455 -14.71 10.20 10.23
CA VAL A 455 -14.63 9.16 11.28
C VAL A 455 -13.75 9.64 12.42
N LEU A 456 -12.59 10.23 12.11
CA LEU A 456 -11.71 10.84 13.11
C LEU A 456 -12.42 11.95 13.89
N LEU A 457 -13.31 12.70 13.26
CA LEU A 457 -14.11 13.73 13.93
C LEU A 457 -15.04 13.14 14.99
N VAL A 458 -15.59 11.94 14.79
CA VAL A 458 -16.35 11.22 15.83
C VAL A 458 -15.46 10.95 17.04
N TYR A 459 -14.27 10.40 16.83
CA TYR A 459 -13.30 10.14 17.90
C TYR A 459 -12.83 11.42 18.61
N ALA A 460 -12.69 12.53 17.87
CA ALA A 460 -12.35 13.82 18.43
C ALA A 460 -13.45 14.36 19.38
N TYR A 461 -14.72 14.23 18.99
CA TYR A 461 -15.85 14.56 19.87
C TYR A 461 -15.93 13.65 21.10
N ILE A 462 -15.68 12.35 20.94
CA ILE A 462 -15.59 11.42 22.08
C ILE A 462 -14.50 11.89 23.05
N ASN A 463 -13.32 12.26 22.54
CA ASN A 463 -12.21 12.75 23.37
C ASN A 463 -12.53 14.06 24.11
N LYS A 464 -13.35 14.93 23.50
CA LYS A 464 -13.87 16.17 24.10
C LYS A 464 -14.99 15.94 25.11
N GLY A 465 -15.63 14.77 25.10
CA GLY A 465 -16.83 14.49 25.87
C GLY A 465 -18.12 15.04 25.25
N ASP A 466 -18.10 15.46 23.98
CA ASP A 466 -19.29 15.93 23.26
C ASP A 466 -19.98 14.77 22.53
N TYR A 467 -20.64 13.92 23.31
CA TYR A 467 -21.25 12.69 22.79
C TYR A 467 -22.44 12.94 21.86
N LEU A 468 -23.11 14.10 22.00
CA LEU A 468 -24.19 14.48 21.09
C LEU A 468 -23.62 14.84 19.72
N ALA A 469 -22.55 15.63 19.65
CA ALA A 469 -21.87 15.92 18.39
C ALA A 469 -21.28 14.66 17.75
N ALA A 470 -20.70 13.76 18.57
CA ALA A 470 -20.22 12.46 18.10
C ALA A 470 -21.32 11.64 17.41
N LEU A 471 -22.48 11.49 18.06
CA LEU A 471 -23.62 10.74 17.50
C LEU A 471 -24.18 11.40 16.24
N ASN A 472 -24.30 12.73 16.24
CA ASN A 472 -24.74 13.48 15.06
C ASN A 472 -23.79 13.28 13.88
N GLN A 473 -22.48 13.19 14.14
CA GLN A 473 -21.49 12.93 13.10
C GLN A 473 -21.56 11.49 12.59
N VAL A 474 -21.77 10.49 13.46
CA VAL A 474 -22.01 9.09 13.04
C VAL A 474 -23.21 9.00 12.10
N ASN A 475 -24.30 9.71 12.40
CA ASN A 475 -25.51 9.71 11.56
C ASN A 475 -25.31 10.42 10.20
N LYS A 476 -24.21 11.17 10.03
CA LYS A 476 -23.84 11.83 8.77
C LYS A 476 -22.83 11.03 7.94
N LEU A 477 -22.30 9.92 8.46
CA LEU A 477 -21.34 9.11 7.71
C LEU A 477 -21.97 8.59 6.41
N PRO A 478 -21.24 8.64 5.29
CA PRO A 478 -21.75 8.18 4.00
C PRO A 478 -21.96 6.67 4.00
N ALA A 479 -22.83 6.17 3.12
CA ALA A 479 -23.16 4.74 3.03
C ALA A 479 -21.92 3.82 2.88
N LYS A 480 -20.87 4.28 2.19
CA LYS A 480 -19.59 3.56 2.05
C LYS A 480 -18.83 3.35 3.37
N LYS A 481 -19.29 3.94 4.48
CA LYS A 481 -18.73 3.83 5.84
C LYS A 481 -19.72 3.20 6.82
N SER A 482 -20.72 2.46 6.32
CA SER A 482 -21.70 1.75 7.15
C SER A 482 -21.05 0.84 8.18
N ASP A 483 -19.92 0.24 7.83
CA ASP A 483 -19.17 -0.67 8.70
C ASP A 483 -18.62 0.01 9.95
N TRP A 484 -18.42 1.34 9.96
CA TRP A 484 -18.00 2.03 11.18
C TRP A 484 -19.14 2.25 12.16
N VAL A 485 -20.39 2.34 11.68
CA VAL A 485 -21.53 2.86 12.46
C VAL A 485 -21.82 2.06 13.74
N PRO A 486 -21.89 0.71 13.72
CA PRO A 486 -22.14 -0.07 14.94
C PRO A 486 -21.03 0.11 15.97
N LEU A 487 -19.76 0.05 15.52
CA LEU A 487 -18.60 0.16 16.38
C LEU A 487 -18.49 1.54 17.04
N LEU A 488 -18.66 2.61 16.26
CA LEU A 488 -18.61 3.99 16.78
C LEU A 488 -19.74 4.27 17.78
N LYS A 489 -20.96 3.76 17.54
CA LYS A 489 -22.05 3.88 18.52
C LYS A 489 -21.71 3.18 19.83
N LEU A 490 -21.13 1.98 19.77
CA LEU A 490 -20.67 1.27 20.97
C LEU A 490 -19.60 2.08 21.73
N TYR A 491 -18.63 2.67 21.04
CA TYR A 491 -17.62 3.52 21.66
C TYR A 491 -18.19 4.81 22.28
N ILE A 492 -19.19 5.42 21.65
CA ILE A 492 -19.89 6.58 22.22
C ILE A 492 -20.61 6.20 23.52
N GLU A 493 -21.35 5.07 23.54
CA GLU A 493 -22.04 4.63 24.76
C GLU A 493 -21.05 4.27 25.87
N ALA A 494 -19.95 3.57 25.55
CA ALA A 494 -18.91 3.26 26.53
C ALA A 494 -18.27 4.51 27.13
N ALA A 495 -18.09 5.58 26.33
CA ALA A 495 -17.51 6.83 26.80
C ALA A 495 -18.43 7.64 27.74
N LYS A 496 -19.77 7.44 27.69
CA LYS A 496 -20.74 8.16 28.54
C LYS A 496 -20.73 7.72 30.01
N VAL A 497 -20.25 6.52 30.31
CA VAL A 497 -20.31 5.95 31.66
C VAL A 497 -19.10 6.41 32.49
N PRO A 498 -19.28 6.80 33.77
CA PRO A 498 -18.16 7.12 34.67
C PRO A 498 -17.14 5.97 34.70
N GLN A 499 -15.84 6.27 34.72
CA GLN A 499 -14.73 5.32 34.58
C GLN A 499 -14.55 4.63 33.21
N LYS A 500 -15.29 5.02 32.16
CA LYS A 500 -15.26 4.34 30.83
C LYS A 500 -15.48 2.83 30.99
N GLU A 501 -16.49 2.42 31.76
CA GLU A 501 -16.60 1.04 32.22
C GLU A 501 -16.52 0.05 31.05
N LEU A 502 -15.49 -0.80 31.13
CA LEU A 502 -15.28 -1.93 30.24
C LEU A 502 -16.50 -2.88 30.22
N SER A 503 -17.37 -2.78 31.22
CA SER A 503 -18.62 -3.54 31.38
C SER A 503 -19.54 -3.47 30.15
N ILE A 504 -19.58 -2.34 29.44
CA ILE A 504 -20.38 -2.23 28.20
C ILE A 504 -19.83 -3.14 27.11
N PHE A 505 -18.50 -3.25 27.01
CA PHE A 505 -17.83 -4.14 26.07
C PHE A 505 -17.93 -5.61 26.48
N GLU A 506 -18.06 -5.89 27.79
CA GLU A 506 -18.25 -7.23 28.34
C GLU A 506 -19.70 -7.73 28.23
N SER A 507 -20.67 -6.85 27.93
CA SER A 507 -22.06 -7.26 27.68
C SER A 507 -22.14 -8.27 26.54
N SER A 508 -23.10 -9.20 26.57
CA SER A 508 -23.22 -10.24 25.52
C SER A 508 -23.28 -9.67 24.10
N THR A 509 -23.99 -8.56 23.91
CA THR A 509 -24.07 -7.85 22.62
C THR A 509 -22.77 -7.13 22.27
N GLY A 510 -22.17 -6.41 23.22
CA GLY A 510 -20.90 -5.70 23.01
C GLY A 510 -19.75 -6.65 22.69
N ALA A 511 -19.62 -7.73 23.46
CA ALA A 511 -18.60 -8.75 23.28
C ALA A 511 -18.76 -9.47 21.95
N SER A 512 -19.99 -9.81 21.54
CA SER A 512 -20.26 -10.39 20.22
C SER A 512 -19.81 -9.43 19.11
N LEU A 513 -20.22 -8.15 19.18
CA LEU A 513 -19.87 -7.16 18.15
C LEU A 513 -18.34 -6.97 18.03
N ILE A 514 -17.63 -6.82 19.15
CA ILE A 514 -16.17 -6.66 19.15
C ILE A 514 -15.48 -7.92 18.62
N SER A 515 -15.94 -9.12 19.02
CA SER A 515 -15.42 -10.38 18.52
C SER A 515 -15.63 -10.53 17.02
N ASP A 516 -16.82 -10.17 16.50
CA ASP A 516 -17.14 -10.25 15.07
C ASP A 516 -16.25 -9.33 14.22
N TYR A 517 -16.00 -8.10 14.70
CA TYR A 517 -15.08 -7.17 14.03
C TYR A 517 -13.63 -7.68 14.09
N ALA A 518 -13.17 -8.07 15.27
CA ALA A 518 -11.79 -8.50 15.48
C ALA A 518 -11.44 -9.75 14.65
N LYS A 519 -12.38 -10.71 14.56
CA LYS A 519 -12.21 -12.01 13.87
C LYS A 519 -12.67 -12.02 12.42
N SER A 520 -13.06 -10.87 11.86
CA SER A 520 -13.47 -10.78 10.46
C SER A 520 -12.35 -11.21 9.51
N ILE A 521 -12.60 -12.25 8.70
CA ILE A 521 -11.63 -12.76 7.71
C ILE A 521 -11.67 -11.99 6.39
N THR A 522 -12.70 -11.18 6.16
CA THR A 522 -12.84 -10.39 4.93
C THR A 522 -12.16 -9.02 5.01
N GLY A 523 -11.72 -8.62 6.22
CA GLY A 523 -11.29 -7.26 6.50
C GLY A 523 -12.49 -6.32 6.59
N ILE A 524 -12.75 -5.76 7.77
CA ILE A 524 -13.80 -4.76 7.97
C ILE A 524 -13.20 -3.49 8.57
N ALA A 525 -13.71 -2.33 8.19
CA ALA A 525 -13.25 -1.07 8.75
C ALA A 525 -13.47 -1.05 10.29
N GLY A 526 -12.44 -0.64 11.04
CA GLY A 526 -12.46 -0.69 12.50
C GLY A 526 -12.02 -2.02 13.12
N GLN A 527 -11.63 -3.01 12.32
CA GLN A 527 -11.13 -4.30 12.83
C GLN A 527 -9.96 -4.14 13.81
N SER A 528 -8.94 -3.33 13.52
CA SER A 528 -7.81 -3.15 14.46
C SER A 528 -8.16 -2.41 15.73
N SER A 529 -9.17 -1.54 15.69
CA SER A 529 -9.74 -0.94 16.88
C SER A 529 -10.38 -2.01 17.78
N ALA A 530 -11.15 -2.93 17.18
CA ALA A 530 -11.75 -4.06 17.89
C ALA A 530 -10.72 -5.05 18.42
N LYS A 531 -9.67 -5.37 17.64
CA LYS A 531 -8.54 -6.21 18.10
C LYS A 531 -7.83 -5.61 19.32
N SER A 532 -7.52 -4.31 19.27
CA SER A 532 -6.89 -3.60 20.40
C SER A 532 -7.74 -3.69 21.67
N LEU A 533 -9.06 -3.52 21.53
CA LEU A 533 -9.99 -3.62 22.64
C LEU A 533 -10.08 -5.05 23.19
N LEU A 534 -10.21 -6.05 22.31
CA LEU A 534 -10.32 -7.46 22.72
C LEU A 534 -9.07 -7.93 23.47
N LYS A 535 -7.89 -7.52 23.00
CA LYS A 535 -6.62 -7.74 23.69
C LYS A 535 -6.62 -7.07 25.07
N PHE A 536 -7.09 -5.83 25.17
CA PHE A 536 -7.12 -5.11 26.43
C PHE A 536 -8.08 -5.76 27.46
N LEU A 537 -9.26 -6.22 27.01
CA LEU A 537 -10.28 -6.82 27.87
C LEU A 537 -9.91 -8.22 28.35
N ASN A 538 -9.49 -9.10 27.43
CA ASN A 538 -9.40 -10.53 27.70
C ASN A 538 -7.97 -11.07 27.58
N GLY A 539 -7.00 -10.22 27.22
CA GLY A 539 -5.62 -10.66 26.96
C GLY A 539 -5.46 -11.47 25.67
N GLU A 540 -6.49 -11.56 24.82
CA GLU A 540 -6.43 -12.30 23.56
C GLU A 540 -5.46 -11.61 22.58
N ASP A 541 -4.36 -12.28 22.28
CA ASP A 541 -3.48 -11.88 21.17
C ASP A 541 -4.09 -12.32 19.83
N TYR A 542 -3.89 -11.49 18.82
CA TYR A 542 -4.20 -11.81 17.43
C TYR A 542 -2.92 -12.23 16.71
N ILE A 543 -3.09 -12.95 15.60
CA ILE A 543 -1.97 -13.34 14.74
C ILE A 543 -1.35 -12.07 14.16
N ILE A 544 -0.06 -11.86 14.47
CA ILE A 544 0.78 -10.84 13.85
C ILE A 544 1.53 -11.52 12.71
N GLU A 545 1.21 -11.16 11.48
CA GLU A 545 1.89 -11.72 10.31
C GLU A 545 3.26 -11.04 10.12
N HIS A 546 4.32 -11.79 9.88
CA HIS A 546 5.64 -11.22 9.58
C HIS A 546 6.21 -11.89 8.32
N PRO A 547 5.52 -11.74 7.18
CA PRO A 547 5.93 -12.40 5.95
C PRO A 547 7.21 -11.74 5.43
N ILE A 548 8.16 -12.56 5.00
CA ILE A 548 9.43 -12.10 4.45
C ILE A 548 9.47 -12.31 2.94
N PRO A 549 10.26 -11.50 2.20
CA PRO A 549 10.64 -11.84 0.83
C PRO A 549 11.23 -13.25 0.77
N ILE A 550 10.81 -14.03 -0.22
CA ILE A 550 11.38 -15.35 -0.49
C ILE A 550 11.98 -15.25 -1.87
N ASN A 551 13.25 -15.60 -2.03
CA ASN A 551 13.88 -15.60 -3.35
C ASN A 551 13.09 -16.53 -4.29
N ASP A 552 12.67 -16.05 -5.46
CA ASP A 552 11.92 -16.86 -6.42
C ASP A 552 12.70 -18.10 -6.90
N ASN A 553 14.05 -18.06 -6.81
CA ASN A 553 14.95 -19.19 -7.03
C ASN A 553 15.10 -20.12 -5.81
N ALA A 554 14.64 -19.71 -4.62
CA ALA A 554 14.68 -20.50 -3.38
C ALA A 554 13.46 -21.42 -3.17
N ASN A 555 12.46 -21.35 -4.06
CA ASN A 555 11.39 -22.35 -4.15
C ASN A 555 11.94 -23.79 -4.32
N GLY A 556 13.17 -23.94 -4.82
CA GLY A 556 13.86 -25.24 -4.92
C GLY A 556 14.59 -25.70 -3.66
N ARG A 557 14.81 -24.86 -2.64
CA ARG A 557 15.58 -25.23 -1.42
C ARG A 557 14.78 -25.21 -0.13
N MET A 558 13.72 -24.40 -0.04
CA MET A 558 12.84 -24.43 1.14
C MET A 558 11.81 -25.57 1.14
N ALA A 559 11.57 -26.20 -0.02
CA ALA A 559 10.84 -27.46 -0.08
C ALA A 559 11.62 -28.64 0.56
N ALA A 560 12.96 -28.53 0.62
CA ALA A 560 13.83 -29.61 1.10
C ALA A 560 13.95 -29.72 2.64
N SER A 561 13.42 -28.77 3.41
CA SER A 561 13.39 -28.84 4.88
C SER A 561 12.02 -29.19 5.47
N GLN A 562 11.02 -29.47 4.63
CA GLN A 562 9.71 -30.01 5.06
C GLN A 562 9.32 -31.33 4.37
N SER A 563 10.20 -31.89 3.54
CA SER A 563 9.98 -33.20 2.90
C SER A 563 10.98 -34.25 3.40
N GLU A 564 10.96 -34.56 4.69
CA GLU A 564 11.24 -35.95 5.04
C GLU A 564 9.97 -36.75 4.69
N LEU A 565 10.15 -37.80 3.88
CA LEU A 565 9.14 -38.73 3.37
C LEU A 565 8.40 -38.26 2.12
N VAL A 566 9.01 -38.43 0.94
CA VAL A 566 8.54 -39.34 -0.13
C VAL A 566 9.63 -39.39 -1.21
N ASN A 567 10.03 -40.61 -1.59
CA ASN A 567 11.05 -40.90 -2.60
C ASN A 567 10.83 -40.11 -3.91
N GLU A 568 11.89 -39.42 -4.34
CA GLU A 568 12.03 -38.87 -5.68
C GLU A 568 12.20 -40.00 -6.69
N ASP A 569 11.33 -40.02 -7.70
CA ASP A 569 11.73 -40.43 -9.04
C ASP A 569 11.02 -39.53 -10.07
N ASN A 570 11.83 -38.71 -10.73
CA ASN A 570 11.64 -38.09 -12.04
C ASN A 570 10.45 -37.14 -12.26
N ILE A 571 10.71 -35.83 -12.16
CA ILE A 571 10.07 -34.83 -13.05
C ILE A 571 11.14 -33.97 -13.71
N ILE A 572 11.21 -34.17 -15.03
CA ILE A 572 12.01 -33.49 -16.04
C ILE A 572 11.48 -32.06 -16.25
N ALA A 573 12.41 -31.17 -16.58
CA ALA A 573 12.25 -29.75 -16.88
C ALA A 573 11.21 -29.41 -17.98
N THR A 574 10.61 -28.21 -17.79
CA THR A 574 10.10 -27.25 -18.80
C THR A 574 9.16 -27.72 -19.93
N ASN A 575 7.94 -27.16 -20.02
CA ASN A 575 7.48 -26.53 -21.27
C ASN A 575 6.16 -25.71 -21.20
N ASN A 576 6.14 -24.69 -22.06
CA ASN A 576 5.26 -23.52 -22.16
C ASN A 576 3.89 -23.80 -22.85
N GLN A 577 3.27 -24.96 -22.62
CA GLN A 577 2.28 -25.53 -23.56
C GLN A 577 0.81 -25.54 -23.11
N ILE A 578 0.49 -25.05 -21.90
CA ILE A 578 -0.87 -25.09 -21.34
C ILE A 578 -1.28 -23.72 -20.80
N LYS A 579 -2.34 -23.12 -21.34
CA LYS A 579 -2.85 -21.79 -20.94
C LYS A 579 -4.36 -21.82 -20.70
N LEU A 580 -4.81 -21.09 -19.67
CA LEU A 580 -6.22 -20.90 -19.34
C LEU A 580 -6.59 -19.42 -19.40
N TYR A 581 -7.59 -19.05 -20.18
CA TYR A 581 -8.05 -17.67 -20.26
C TYR A 581 -9.50 -17.57 -20.78
N PRO A 582 -10.30 -16.57 -20.37
CA PRO A 582 -10.01 -15.68 -19.26
C PRO A 582 -10.13 -16.44 -17.93
N ASN A 583 -9.29 -16.09 -16.96
CA ASN A 583 -9.42 -16.56 -15.58
C ASN A 583 -8.96 -15.41 -14.67
N PRO A 584 -9.87 -14.72 -13.97
CA PRO A 584 -11.27 -15.07 -13.73
C PRO A 584 -12.20 -15.04 -14.96
N THR A 585 -13.36 -15.67 -14.87
CA THR A 585 -14.37 -15.72 -15.95
C THR A 585 -15.79 -15.55 -15.42
N ASN A 586 -16.71 -15.07 -16.28
CA ASN A 586 -18.15 -14.98 -15.98
C ASN A 586 -18.98 -16.03 -16.72
N SER A 587 -18.46 -16.72 -17.73
CA SER A 587 -19.26 -17.63 -18.56
C SER A 587 -18.54 -18.93 -18.93
N GLY A 588 -17.21 -18.91 -18.98
CA GLY A 588 -16.40 -20.07 -19.32
C GLY A 588 -14.96 -19.70 -19.65
N ILE A 589 -14.10 -20.71 -19.74
CA ILE A 589 -12.67 -20.52 -20.02
C ILE A 589 -12.26 -21.23 -21.29
N TYR A 590 -11.25 -20.70 -21.95
CA TYR A 590 -10.51 -21.37 -23.00
C TYR A 590 -9.28 -22.04 -22.40
N LEU A 591 -9.15 -23.34 -22.66
CA LEU A 591 -7.91 -24.09 -22.47
C LEU A 591 -7.19 -24.19 -23.81
N SER A 592 -5.98 -23.65 -23.88
CA SER A 592 -5.04 -23.92 -24.98
C SER A 592 -4.09 -25.03 -24.53
N TYR A 593 -4.19 -26.20 -25.15
CA TYR A 593 -3.37 -27.37 -24.86
C TYR A 593 -2.68 -27.83 -26.14
N GLU A 594 -1.37 -27.59 -26.25
CA GLU A 594 -0.54 -28.07 -27.36
C GLU A 594 0.35 -29.21 -26.87
N SER A 595 0.08 -30.43 -27.34
CA SER A 595 0.91 -31.60 -27.01
C SER A 595 1.42 -32.22 -28.29
N SER A 596 2.69 -32.63 -28.29
CA SER A 596 3.39 -33.18 -29.45
C SER A 596 3.00 -34.62 -29.81
N ALA A 597 1.97 -35.18 -29.18
CA ALA A 597 1.44 -36.50 -29.47
C ALA A 597 -0.10 -36.49 -29.49
N GLU A 598 -0.71 -37.34 -30.33
CA GLU A 598 -2.17 -37.58 -30.43
C GLU A 598 -2.76 -38.26 -29.16
N LYS A 599 -2.30 -37.87 -27.97
CA LYS A 599 -2.72 -38.46 -26.70
C LYS A 599 -3.98 -37.78 -26.17
N GLN A 600 -4.84 -38.58 -25.56
CA GLN A 600 -6.01 -38.12 -24.81
C GLN A 600 -5.58 -37.80 -23.36
N ALA A 601 -5.97 -36.63 -22.87
CA ALA A 601 -5.81 -36.23 -21.47
C ALA A 601 -7.20 -36.00 -20.84
N GLU A 602 -7.31 -36.16 -19.53
CA GLU A 602 -8.54 -35.91 -18.77
C GLU A 602 -8.46 -34.55 -18.11
N LEU A 603 -9.53 -33.77 -18.22
CA LEU A 603 -9.70 -32.45 -17.62
C LEU A 603 -10.76 -32.54 -16.54
N LEU A 604 -10.37 -32.20 -15.32
CA LEU A 604 -11.24 -32.15 -14.15
C LEU A 604 -11.35 -30.71 -13.66
N VAL A 605 -12.57 -30.24 -13.43
CA VAL A 605 -12.85 -29.05 -12.61
C VAL A 605 -13.48 -29.53 -11.32
N THR A 606 -12.87 -29.21 -10.18
CA THR A 606 -13.37 -29.57 -8.85
C THR A 606 -13.66 -28.33 -8.01
N ASP A 607 -14.57 -28.45 -7.05
CA ASP A 607 -14.66 -27.46 -5.97
C ASP A 607 -13.48 -27.61 -4.97
N LEU A 608 -13.45 -26.75 -3.95
CA LEU A 608 -12.40 -26.74 -2.93
C LEU A 608 -12.41 -27.97 -2.01
N LEU A 609 -13.51 -28.72 -1.98
CA LEU A 609 -13.63 -29.97 -1.22
C LEU A 609 -13.25 -31.19 -2.06
N GLY A 610 -12.83 -30.98 -3.32
CA GLY A 610 -12.42 -32.03 -4.25
C GLY A 610 -13.58 -32.69 -5.00
N LYS A 611 -14.81 -32.19 -4.89
CA LYS A 611 -15.96 -32.71 -5.65
C LYS A 611 -15.79 -32.33 -7.11
N VAL A 612 -15.81 -33.31 -8.01
CA VAL A 612 -15.74 -33.10 -9.47
C VAL A 612 -17.04 -32.45 -9.96
N ILE A 613 -16.89 -31.28 -10.58
CA ILE A 613 -17.96 -30.47 -11.16
C ILE A 613 -18.01 -30.64 -12.68
N ILE A 614 -16.85 -30.74 -13.33
CA ILE A 614 -16.73 -31.00 -14.77
C ILE A 614 -15.66 -32.06 -14.99
N ASN A 615 -15.96 -33.06 -15.82
CA ASN A 615 -14.99 -34.02 -16.33
C ASN A 615 -15.10 -34.09 -17.85
N LYS A 616 -13.98 -33.88 -18.56
CA LYS A 616 -13.91 -33.96 -20.02
C LYS A 616 -12.60 -34.59 -20.49
N THR A 617 -12.66 -35.40 -21.53
CA THR A 617 -11.47 -35.85 -22.27
C THR A 617 -11.07 -34.82 -23.33
N ILE A 618 -9.77 -34.54 -23.45
CA ILE A 618 -9.18 -33.56 -24.37
C ILE A 618 -8.08 -34.22 -25.22
N ASN A 619 -8.00 -33.89 -26.52
CA ASN A 619 -7.02 -34.48 -27.44
C ASN A 619 -5.86 -33.50 -27.74
N GLY A 620 -4.69 -34.03 -28.08
CA GLY A 620 -3.48 -33.25 -28.40
C GLY A 620 -3.71 -32.20 -29.49
N SER A 621 -3.36 -30.94 -29.17
CA SER A 621 -3.54 -29.72 -29.99
C SER A 621 -4.99 -29.24 -30.13
N SER A 622 -5.55 -28.75 -29.01
CA SER A 622 -6.92 -28.23 -28.96
C SER A 622 -7.03 -26.90 -28.22
N LYS A 623 -7.81 -25.96 -28.78
CA LYS A 623 -8.39 -24.83 -28.02
C LYS A 623 -9.81 -25.20 -27.64
N ILE A 624 -10.04 -25.42 -26.34
CA ILE A 624 -11.31 -25.96 -25.84
C ILE A 624 -11.99 -24.90 -24.99
N TYR A 625 -13.24 -24.58 -25.34
CA TYR A 625 -14.09 -23.77 -24.49
C TYR A 625 -14.80 -24.65 -23.47
N ILE A 626 -14.69 -24.27 -22.20
CA ILE A 626 -15.30 -24.94 -21.06
C ILE A 626 -16.37 -24.00 -20.52
N PRO A 627 -17.66 -24.25 -20.82
CA PRO A 627 -18.73 -23.43 -20.28
C PRO A 627 -18.84 -23.66 -18.78
N LEU A 628 -18.92 -22.57 -18.02
CA LEU A 628 -19.09 -22.54 -16.57
C LEU A 628 -20.39 -21.82 -16.19
N THR A 629 -21.32 -21.68 -17.14
CA THR A 629 -22.60 -20.96 -16.93
C THR A 629 -23.50 -21.62 -15.90
N GLU A 630 -23.36 -22.94 -15.69
CA GLU A 630 -24.20 -23.73 -14.79
C GLU A 630 -23.58 -23.94 -13.40
N ILE A 631 -22.39 -23.37 -13.13
CA ILE A 631 -21.72 -23.49 -11.84
C ILE A 631 -21.77 -22.15 -11.09
N SER A 632 -21.95 -22.21 -9.77
CA SER A 632 -22.05 -21.02 -8.93
C SER A 632 -20.75 -20.20 -8.94
N SER A 633 -20.86 -18.90 -8.75
CA SER A 633 -19.68 -18.05 -8.56
C SER A 633 -18.86 -18.51 -7.37
N GLY A 634 -17.54 -18.60 -7.54
CA GLY A 634 -16.66 -19.20 -6.56
C GLY A 634 -15.30 -19.60 -7.11
N LEU A 635 -14.48 -20.17 -6.23
CA LEU A 635 -13.15 -20.68 -6.53
C LEU A 635 -13.22 -22.19 -6.79
N TYR A 636 -12.63 -22.62 -7.90
CA TYR A 636 -12.53 -23.99 -8.34
C TYR A 636 -11.07 -24.35 -8.62
N LEU A 637 -10.78 -25.65 -8.73
CA LEU A 637 -9.50 -26.16 -9.19
C LEU A 637 -9.71 -26.86 -10.52
N ILE A 638 -8.87 -26.54 -11.50
CA ILE A 638 -8.81 -27.26 -12.77
C ILE A 638 -7.53 -28.07 -12.85
N THR A 639 -7.66 -29.35 -13.16
CA THR A 639 -6.58 -30.34 -13.21
C THR A 639 -6.62 -31.03 -14.57
N ILE A 640 -5.47 -31.21 -15.20
CA ILE A 640 -5.32 -32.03 -16.40
C ILE A 640 -4.45 -33.23 -16.06
N LEU A 641 -4.93 -34.42 -16.39
CA LEU A 641 -4.30 -35.71 -16.17
C LEU A 641 -3.94 -36.35 -17.51
N ASP A 642 -2.70 -36.80 -17.69
CA ASP A 642 -2.31 -37.70 -18.79
C ASP A 642 -2.05 -39.08 -18.18
N ASN A 643 -2.86 -40.08 -18.52
CA ASN A 643 -2.79 -41.44 -17.97
C ASN A 643 -2.67 -41.44 -16.43
N GLU A 644 -3.64 -40.79 -15.76
CA GLU A 644 -3.73 -40.63 -14.29
C GLU A 644 -2.64 -39.76 -13.64
N LYS A 645 -1.65 -39.27 -14.39
CA LYS A 645 -0.62 -38.36 -13.88
C LYS A 645 -1.03 -36.91 -14.07
N VAL A 646 -1.00 -36.11 -13.00
CA VAL A 646 -1.24 -34.66 -13.08
C VAL A 646 -0.15 -33.99 -13.90
N ILE A 647 -0.53 -33.41 -15.04
CA ILE A 647 0.36 -32.64 -15.92
C ILE A 647 0.13 -31.13 -15.83
N PHE A 648 -1.03 -30.71 -15.30
CA PHE A 648 -1.33 -29.30 -15.08
C PHE A 648 -2.36 -29.13 -13.96
N LYS A 649 -2.18 -28.12 -13.12
CA LYS A 649 -3.15 -27.75 -12.09
C LYS A 649 -3.17 -26.24 -11.92
N SER A 650 -4.35 -25.64 -11.93
CA SER A 650 -4.53 -24.20 -11.73
C SER A 650 -5.78 -23.89 -10.93
N LYS A 651 -5.79 -22.74 -10.28
CA LYS A 651 -7.00 -22.14 -9.73
C LYS A 651 -7.88 -21.62 -10.86
N LEU A 652 -9.20 -21.67 -10.67
CA LEU A 652 -10.21 -21.18 -11.60
C LEU A 652 -11.24 -20.34 -10.83
N ILE A 653 -11.42 -19.08 -11.21
CA ILE A 653 -12.29 -18.12 -10.52
C ILE A 653 -13.50 -17.83 -11.42
N LYS A 654 -14.71 -18.12 -10.93
CA LYS A 654 -15.99 -17.79 -11.60
C LYS A 654 -16.66 -16.62 -10.87
N TYR A 655 -16.94 -15.54 -11.59
CA TYR A 655 -17.80 -14.43 -11.16
C TYR A 655 -19.20 -14.55 -11.76
N ASN A 656 -20.14 -13.73 -11.27
CA ASN A 656 -21.51 -13.69 -11.80
C ASN A 656 -21.57 -13.26 -13.26
#